data_AF-A0A1R4GJ65-F1
#
_entry.id   AF-A0A1R4GJ65-F1
#
_cell.length_a   1.000
_cell.length_b   1.000
_cell.length_c   1.000
_cell.angle_alpha   90.00
_cell.angle_beta   90.00
_cell.angle_gamma   90.00
#
_symmetry.space_group_name_H-M   'P 1'
#
loop_
_entity.id
_entity.type
_entity.pdbx_description
1 polymer ?
#
loop_
_entity_poly.entity_id
_entity_poly.type
_entity_poly.pdbx_seq_one_letter_code
_entity_poly.pdbx_strand_id
1 'polypeptide(L)'
;MTSQRFHLPSAPSDPPPNSFPVFAVLAPVVGALVMFAILQSPYVLMFAVLSPIIAIASTIDGRMARRRHRRLETGRFDGRAERLREAVDKHAEAALQESIRQRPEARALLRRDDRHPERWRWKGGSLPATLGIGPMGGRLPIDEPQELEGLQRELYESLQSEHRKRRGPVAIDVADGVGLYGEPVAAQAIARGLLAQVLEAVPPEGASVMAPETEAWNWLAEGAHPIVRAADDGSSTVIRVLTDSGDFTVATAAERESLPRECRIRLDASLAGIDTDEGRVLPFALSRHDAAAHVRLLSTAARAAGMQAAGAIPSSVDLGDLIEREPGSGGALAARFLVGQSEIDVDIVADGPHAVVGGTTGSGKSELLIAWVCALANAYSSAELNVLLVDFKGGASFAGLEDLQHCVGLMTDLDEAGALRAIESLRSELRRRERVLAVEGVRSVEETSALPRLLVVVDEFAAMLQEHPDLHRLFVDIAARGRSLGVHLVLCTQRPADAVRDALLTNCGLRICLRVNDDADSVAVVGAPDAARIPLEARGRCIVQISGRSRTATQAALAGPEVIGATVQRSKQGPRPRRPYLPPLPKTIEARDIKAAARDGGVVFAVADRPGQQRQDAVQWAPEDGSVLVLGGAGCGKTTLAGRFAEAKGSVFVNDVEALWDVLDDPADASVIVVDDLDLLLMQAGDEHAHDITTALARRMREGRGRGRAFVLAARRTNGAIANAAGLAELQIVMRMPTRQEHMLADASGEFDSRMQPGGAWLLGERVQAVRPGRQPTPLPAARKAYDFSRCAVVAAHPETLPIDLGRAVAPGAVGDLVVGTPAQWEQAWGALDAIAAERPVVLADVTDRQLRSLWRSAVRLPICQGPGRWLVEGGRATRLQW
;
A
#
# COMPACT_ATOMS: atom_id res chain seq x y z
N MET A 1 49.36 -13.56 -34.64
CA MET A 1 49.53 -15.00 -34.94
C MET A 1 50.89 -15.20 -35.55
N THR A 2 51.73 -16.06 -34.98
CA THR A 2 52.97 -16.51 -35.62
C THR A 2 52.57 -17.31 -36.87
N SER A 3 52.82 -16.76 -38.07
CA SER A 3 52.59 -17.47 -39.33
C SER A 3 53.49 -18.70 -39.39
N GLN A 4 52.99 -19.84 -38.93
CA GLN A 4 53.64 -21.12 -39.10
C GLN A 4 53.66 -21.43 -40.60
N ARG A 5 54.85 -21.33 -41.21
CA ARG A 5 55.04 -21.65 -42.62
C ARG A 5 55.31 -23.15 -42.77
N PHE A 6 54.72 -23.76 -43.79
CA PHE A 6 54.91 -25.16 -44.11
C PHE A 6 55.97 -25.29 -45.21
N HIS A 7 56.89 -26.25 -45.08
CA HIS A 7 57.89 -26.54 -46.10
C HIS A 7 57.48 -27.77 -46.92
N LEU A 8 57.54 -27.66 -48.25
CA LEU A 8 57.34 -28.80 -49.15
C LEU A 8 58.48 -29.82 -49.02
N PRO A 9 58.19 -31.14 -48.97
CA PRO A 9 59.22 -32.15 -49.03
C PRO A 9 59.97 -32.08 -50.37
N SER A 10 61.29 -32.28 -50.36
CA SER A 10 62.13 -32.31 -51.55
C SER A 10 61.68 -33.39 -52.56
N ALA A 11 61.77 -33.10 -53.87
CA ALA A 11 61.43 -34.06 -54.92
C ALA A 11 62.29 -35.34 -54.81
N PRO A 12 61.78 -36.50 -55.25
CA PRO A 12 62.57 -37.73 -55.30
C PRO A 12 63.77 -37.54 -56.23
N SER A 13 64.99 -37.64 -55.70
CA SER A 13 66.21 -37.51 -56.51
C SER A 13 66.42 -38.75 -57.36
N ASP A 14 66.66 -38.57 -58.66
CA ASP A 14 67.13 -39.68 -59.49
C ASP A 14 68.57 -40.05 -59.10
N PRO A 15 68.89 -41.36 -58.98
CA PRO A 15 70.25 -41.79 -58.68
C PRO A 15 71.17 -41.41 -59.86
N PRO A 16 72.44 -41.06 -59.60
CA PRO A 16 73.38 -40.71 -60.66
C PRO A 16 73.47 -41.84 -61.70
N PRO A 17 73.67 -41.52 -62.99
CA PRO A 17 73.76 -42.55 -64.01
C PRO A 17 74.96 -43.45 -63.71
N ASN A 18 74.73 -44.73 -63.40
CA ASN A 18 75.80 -45.74 -63.39
C ASN A 18 76.52 -45.68 -64.75
N SER A 19 77.76 -45.19 -64.75
CA SER A 19 78.66 -45.30 -65.87
C SER A 19 78.90 -46.79 -66.12
N PHE A 20 78.82 -47.22 -67.39
CA PHE A 20 79.25 -48.56 -67.76
C PHE A 20 80.69 -48.76 -67.26
N PRO A 21 80.99 -49.80 -66.47
CA PRO A 21 82.28 -49.91 -65.80
C PRO A 21 83.34 -50.38 -66.80
N VAL A 22 83.75 -49.48 -67.70
CA VAL A 22 84.70 -49.72 -68.80
C VAL A 22 85.99 -50.35 -68.27
N PHE A 23 86.50 -49.86 -67.14
CA PHE A 23 87.69 -50.40 -66.48
C PHE A 23 87.50 -51.82 -65.93
N ALA A 24 86.32 -52.16 -65.40
CA ALA A 24 86.05 -53.52 -64.90
C ALA A 24 85.92 -54.54 -66.04
N VAL A 25 85.61 -54.10 -67.26
CA VAL A 25 85.59 -54.95 -68.47
C VAL A 25 86.98 -55.06 -69.09
N LEU A 26 87.74 -53.97 -69.15
CA LEU A 26 89.07 -53.94 -69.78
C LEU A 26 90.17 -54.55 -68.91
N ALA A 27 90.16 -54.32 -67.59
CA ALA A 27 91.26 -54.76 -66.72
C ALA A 27 91.47 -56.28 -66.69
N PRO A 28 90.43 -57.14 -66.59
CA PRO A 28 90.64 -58.59 -66.60
C PRO A 28 90.91 -59.14 -68.01
N VAL A 29 90.40 -58.49 -69.06
CA VAL A 29 90.73 -58.85 -70.46
C VAL A 29 92.20 -58.58 -70.76
N VAL A 30 92.69 -57.39 -70.38
CA VAL A 30 94.13 -57.03 -70.50
C VAL A 30 94.98 -57.92 -69.59
N GLY A 31 94.55 -58.14 -68.34
CA GLY A 31 95.23 -59.03 -67.40
C GLY A 31 95.32 -60.46 -67.91
N ALA A 32 94.24 -61.02 -68.47
CA ALA A 32 94.23 -62.35 -69.07
C ALA A 32 95.14 -62.44 -70.30
N LEU A 33 95.21 -61.40 -71.14
CA LEU A 33 96.11 -61.33 -72.30
C LEU A 33 97.59 -61.28 -71.89
N VAL A 34 97.94 -60.45 -70.89
CA VAL A 34 99.31 -60.37 -70.35
C VAL A 34 99.69 -61.69 -69.67
N MET A 35 98.79 -62.27 -68.89
CA MET A 35 99.01 -63.53 -68.19
C MET A 35 99.11 -64.72 -69.16
N PHE A 36 98.36 -64.72 -70.27
CA PHE A 36 98.48 -65.68 -71.36
C PHE A 36 99.84 -65.58 -72.06
N ALA A 37 100.34 -64.38 -72.30
CA ALA A 37 101.67 -64.17 -72.90
C ALA A 37 102.80 -64.75 -72.04
N ILE A 38 102.65 -64.72 -70.71
CA ILE A 38 103.64 -65.25 -69.75
C ILE A 38 103.49 -66.77 -69.55
N LEU A 39 102.27 -67.26 -69.28
CA LEU A 39 102.05 -68.66 -68.89
C LEU A 39 101.75 -69.62 -70.06
N GLN A 40 101.48 -69.12 -71.28
CA GLN A 40 101.17 -69.90 -72.50
C GLN A 40 100.03 -70.94 -72.33
N SER A 41 99.21 -70.81 -71.28
CA SER A 41 98.12 -71.74 -70.96
C SER A 41 96.78 -71.22 -71.50
N PRO A 42 96.04 -72.01 -72.30
CA PRO A 42 94.78 -71.57 -72.89
C PRO A 42 93.66 -71.36 -71.85
N TYR A 43 93.76 -71.97 -70.67
CA TYR A 43 92.77 -71.84 -69.60
C TYR A 43 92.67 -70.41 -69.05
N VAL A 44 93.73 -69.60 -69.16
CA VAL A 44 93.76 -68.21 -68.69
C VAL A 44 92.81 -67.33 -69.52
N LEU A 45 92.53 -67.68 -70.77
CA LEU A 45 91.61 -66.93 -71.65
C LEU A 45 90.14 -67.06 -71.21
N MET A 46 89.77 -68.06 -70.40
CA MET A 46 88.42 -68.19 -69.86
C MET A 46 88.04 -67.02 -68.94
N PHE A 47 89.01 -66.40 -68.25
CA PHE A 47 88.76 -65.21 -67.41
C PHE A 47 88.37 -63.98 -68.25
N ALA A 48 88.80 -63.89 -69.51
CA ALA A 48 88.40 -62.81 -70.41
C ALA A 48 86.92 -62.92 -70.81
N VAL A 49 86.38 -64.14 -70.93
CA VAL A 49 84.96 -64.40 -71.25
C VAL A 49 84.03 -64.14 -70.06
N LEU A 50 84.54 -64.26 -68.83
CA LEU A 50 83.78 -63.95 -67.61
C LEU A 50 83.49 -62.44 -67.46
N SER A 51 84.33 -61.57 -68.04
CA SER A 51 84.22 -60.10 -67.92
C SER A 51 82.96 -59.51 -68.56
N PRO A 52 82.57 -59.87 -69.81
CA PRO A 52 81.28 -59.48 -70.38
C PRO A 52 80.07 -59.90 -69.54
N ILE A 53 80.11 -61.09 -68.92
CA ILE A 53 79.01 -61.61 -68.10
C ILE A 53 78.84 -60.77 -66.83
N ILE A 54 79.94 -60.42 -66.15
CA ILE A 54 79.93 -59.53 -64.97
C ILE A 54 79.47 -58.12 -65.36
N ALA A 55 79.86 -57.62 -66.54
CA ALA A 55 79.41 -56.32 -67.05
C ALA A 55 77.88 -56.30 -67.24
N ILE A 56 77.33 -57.32 -67.92
CA ILE A 56 75.88 -57.44 -68.14
C ILE A 56 75.16 -57.58 -66.80
N ALA A 57 75.66 -58.41 -65.88
CA ALA A 57 75.12 -58.55 -64.53
C ALA A 57 75.10 -57.20 -63.78
N SER A 58 76.17 -56.42 -63.84
CA SER A 58 76.25 -55.08 -63.21
C SER A 58 75.29 -54.06 -63.81
N THR A 59 75.00 -54.14 -65.12
CA THR A 59 74.00 -53.26 -65.77
C THR A 59 72.57 -53.64 -65.42
N ILE A 60 72.27 -54.94 -65.28
CA ILE A 60 70.98 -55.44 -64.83
C ILE A 60 70.77 -55.10 -63.35
N ASP A 61 71.77 -55.33 -62.50
CA ASP A 61 71.77 -54.90 -61.09
C ASP A 61 71.63 -53.39 -60.98
N GLY A 62 72.29 -52.61 -61.84
CA GLY A 62 72.11 -51.16 -61.92
C GLY A 62 70.67 -50.77 -62.25
N ARG A 63 70.01 -51.43 -63.20
CA ARG A 63 68.59 -51.18 -63.53
C ARG A 63 67.65 -51.59 -62.39
N MET A 64 67.90 -52.72 -61.74
CA MET A 64 67.10 -53.20 -60.61
C MET A 64 67.30 -52.32 -59.36
N ALA A 65 68.54 -51.92 -59.07
CA ALA A 65 68.89 -51.00 -57.99
C ALA A 65 68.28 -49.61 -58.22
N ARG A 66 68.29 -49.07 -59.46
CA ARG A 66 67.59 -47.81 -59.78
C ARG A 66 66.08 -47.92 -59.58
N ARG A 67 65.44 -49.01 -60.02
CA ARG A 67 63.99 -49.24 -59.78
C ARG A 67 63.70 -49.35 -58.28
N ARG A 68 64.53 -50.03 -57.50
CA ARG A 68 64.38 -50.17 -56.04
C ARG A 68 64.63 -48.85 -55.31
N HIS A 69 65.65 -48.08 -55.71
CA HIS A 69 65.96 -46.76 -55.17
C HIS A 69 64.85 -45.77 -55.48
N ARG A 70 64.36 -45.73 -56.73
CA ARG A 70 63.21 -44.89 -57.12
C ARG A 70 61.95 -45.25 -56.34
N ARG A 71 61.66 -46.54 -56.13
CA ARG A 71 60.53 -46.98 -55.28
C ARG A 71 60.70 -46.58 -53.80
N LEU A 72 61.91 -46.67 -53.25
CA LEU A 72 62.20 -46.27 -51.87
C LEU A 72 62.14 -44.75 -51.66
N GLU A 73 62.72 -43.97 -52.58
CA GLU A 73 62.66 -42.50 -52.54
C GLU A 73 61.24 -41.98 -52.79
N THR A 74 60.47 -42.61 -53.70
CA THR A 74 59.05 -42.29 -53.87
C THR A 74 58.25 -42.63 -52.60
N GLY A 75 58.47 -43.80 -51.99
CA GLY A 75 57.81 -44.15 -50.72
C GLY A 75 58.21 -43.26 -49.53
N ARG A 76 59.46 -42.76 -49.50
CA ARG A 76 59.90 -41.74 -48.53
C ARG A 76 59.25 -40.39 -48.77
N PHE A 77 59.10 -39.99 -50.04
CA PHE A 77 58.38 -38.79 -50.43
C PHE A 77 56.91 -38.89 -50.02
N ASP A 78 56.23 -39.99 -50.36
CA ASP A 78 54.83 -40.24 -49.99
C ASP A 78 54.62 -40.19 -48.48
N GLY A 79 55.50 -40.83 -47.68
CA GLY A 79 55.42 -40.77 -46.22
C GLY A 79 55.76 -39.41 -45.60
N ARG A 80 56.48 -38.51 -46.31
CA ARG A 80 56.65 -37.11 -45.90
C ARG A 80 55.48 -36.24 -46.34
N ALA A 81 54.93 -36.49 -47.53
CA ALA A 81 53.75 -35.83 -48.06
C ALA A 81 52.53 -36.09 -47.17
N GLU A 82 52.33 -37.31 -46.71
CA GLU A 82 51.21 -37.67 -45.82
C GLU A 82 51.32 -36.97 -44.46
N ARG A 83 52.52 -36.93 -43.86
CA ARG A 83 52.76 -36.17 -42.63
C ARG A 83 52.54 -34.67 -42.81
N LEU A 84 52.84 -34.13 -43.99
CA LEU A 84 52.56 -32.74 -44.31
C LEU A 84 51.04 -32.50 -44.43
N ARG A 85 50.29 -33.40 -45.09
CA ARG A 85 48.82 -33.33 -45.15
C ARG A 85 48.20 -33.33 -43.77
N GLU A 86 48.56 -34.29 -42.91
CA GLU A 86 48.07 -34.36 -41.53
C GLU A 86 48.38 -33.09 -40.73
N ALA A 87 49.59 -32.54 -40.87
CA ALA A 87 50.00 -31.32 -40.19
C ALA A 87 49.22 -30.09 -40.67
N VAL A 88 49.02 -29.95 -41.99
CA VAL A 88 48.22 -28.89 -42.60
C VAL A 88 46.77 -29.00 -42.17
N ASP A 89 46.20 -30.20 -42.17
CA ASP A 89 44.81 -30.44 -41.79
C ASP A 89 44.56 -30.09 -40.32
N LYS A 90 45.46 -30.51 -39.43
CA LYS A 90 45.39 -30.19 -38.00
C LYS A 90 45.51 -28.69 -37.76
N HIS A 91 46.41 -28.00 -38.46
CA HIS A 91 46.57 -26.56 -38.34
C HIS A 91 45.34 -25.82 -38.86
N ALA A 92 44.79 -26.25 -40.00
CA ALA A 92 43.60 -25.64 -40.58
C ALA A 92 42.34 -25.90 -39.73
N GLU A 93 42.21 -27.07 -39.10
CA GLU A 93 41.14 -27.34 -38.11
C GLU A 93 41.30 -26.46 -36.87
N ALA A 94 42.52 -26.35 -36.33
CA ALA A 94 42.78 -25.46 -35.20
C ALA A 94 42.47 -24.00 -35.53
N ALA A 95 42.83 -23.54 -36.74
CA ALA A 95 42.54 -22.19 -37.21
C ALA A 95 41.02 -21.96 -37.39
N LEU A 96 40.27 -22.95 -37.88
CA LEU A 96 38.82 -22.90 -37.99
C LEU A 96 38.17 -22.81 -36.60
N GLN A 97 38.56 -23.69 -35.66
CA GLN A 97 38.05 -23.68 -34.28
C GLN A 97 38.35 -22.36 -33.57
N GLU A 98 39.57 -21.83 -33.75
CA GLU A 98 39.95 -20.53 -33.20
C GLU A 98 39.11 -19.40 -33.83
N SER A 99 38.88 -19.43 -35.14
CA SER A 99 38.02 -18.46 -35.82
C SER A 99 36.57 -18.51 -35.32
N ILE A 100 36.03 -19.71 -35.04
CA ILE A 100 34.68 -19.89 -34.48
C ILE A 100 34.62 -19.34 -33.05
N ARG A 101 35.66 -19.56 -32.24
CA ARG A 101 35.74 -19.02 -30.87
C ARG A 101 35.80 -17.50 -30.85
N GLN A 102 36.63 -16.90 -31.71
CA GLN A 102 36.78 -15.45 -31.81
C GLN A 102 35.54 -14.77 -32.41
N ARG A 103 34.79 -15.50 -33.25
CA ARG A 103 33.64 -14.98 -34.01
C ARG A 103 32.45 -15.95 -33.94
N PRO A 104 31.84 -16.11 -32.76
CA PRO A 104 30.73 -17.03 -32.59
C PRO A 104 29.52 -16.61 -33.42
N GLU A 105 28.71 -17.57 -33.85
CA GLU A 105 27.41 -17.30 -34.45
C GLU A 105 26.42 -16.72 -33.42
N ALA A 106 25.41 -15.98 -33.88
CA ALA A 106 24.42 -15.35 -33.00
C ALA A 106 23.74 -16.33 -32.04
N ARG A 107 23.46 -17.57 -32.48
CA ARG A 107 22.83 -18.60 -31.64
C ARG A 107 23.78 -19.17 -30.58
N ALA A 108 25.08 -19.20 -30.83
CA ALA A 108 26.07 -19.63 -29.85
C ALA A 108 26.15 -18.67 -28.66
N LEU A 109 25.86 -17.37 -28.89
CA LEU A 109 25.82 -16.36 -27.83
C LEU A 109 24.75 -16.64 -26.77
N LEU A 110 23.65 -17.32 -27.12
CA LEU A 110 22.62 -17.74 -26.16
C LEU A 110 23.11 -18.73 -25.09
N ARG A 111 24.24 -19.41 -25.35
CA ARG A 111 24.81 -20.40 -24.42
C ARG A 111 25.83 -19.78 -23.46
N ARG A 112 26.08 -18.47 -23.56
CA ARG A 112 27.02 -17.76 -22.67
C ARG A 112 26.38 -17.52 -21.31
N ASP A 113 27.16 -17.72 -20.26
CA ASP A 113 26.76 -17.36 -18.89
C ASP A 113 26.56 -15.84 -18.73
N ASP A 114 25.84 -15.45 -17.67
CA ASP A 114 25.52 -14.05 -17.38
C ASP A 114 26.75 -13.15 -17.23
N ARG A 115 27.91 -13.71 -16.81
CA ARG A 115 29.17 -12.98 -16.56
C ARG A 115 30.27 -13.26 -17.58
N HIS A 116 29.91 -13.56 -18.82
CA HIS A 116 30.90 -13.87 -19.86
C HIS A 116 31.91 -12.71 -20.06
N PRO A 117 33.24 -12.96 -20.04
CA PRO A 117 34.26 -11.90 -20.00
C PRO A 117 34.31 -11.02 -21.26
N GLU A 118 33.86 -11.55 -22.40
CA GLU A 118 33.83 -10.84 -23.69
C GLU A 118 32.58 -9.98 -23.93
N ARG A 119 31.58 -10.06 -23.04
CA ARG A 119 30.35 -9.26 -23.16
C ARG A 119 30.67 -7.77 -22.92
N TRP A 120 30.08 -6.89 -23.74
CA TRP A 120 30.20 -5.44 -23.65
C TRP A 120 31.65 -4.90 -23.65
N ARG A 121 32.46 -5.39 -24.58
CA ARG A 121 33.87 -5.00 -24.73
C ARG A 121 34.13 -4.01 -25.86
N TRP A 122 33.12 -3.65 -26.64
CA TRP A 122 33.29 -2.68 -27.72
C TRP A 122 33.59 -1.28 -27.16
N LYS A 123 34.52 -0.56 -27.79
CA LYS A 123 35.03 0.76 -27.34
C LYS A 123 35.03 1.82 -28.45
N GLY A 124 34.34 1.59 -29.55
CA GLY A 124 34.36 2.45 -30.73
C GLY A 124 34.97 1.78 -31.97
N GLY A 125 34.51 2.20 -33.16
CA GLY A 125 35.03 1.75 -34.45
C GLY A 125 34.43 0.43 -34.94
N SER A 126 35.25 -0.37 -35.65
CA SER A 126 34.87 -1.63 -36.30
C SER A 126 34.21 -2.62 -35.33
N LEU A 127 33.15 -3.28 -35.78
CA LEU A 127 32.49 -4.37 -35.06
C LEU A 127 32.17 -5.52 -36.03
N PRO A 128 33.08 -6.51 -36.16
CA PRO A 128 32.84 -7.66 -37.03
C PRO A 128 31.73 -8.55 -36.45
N ALA A 129 30.65 -8.76 -37.19
CA ALA A 129 29.59 -9.71 -36.88
C ALA A 129 29.61 -10.87 -37.88
N THR A 130 29.48 -12.10 -37.38
CA THR A 130 29.43 -13.31 -38.20
C THR A 130 28.12 -13.38 -38.97
N LEU A 131 28.20 -13.28 -40.29
CA LEU A 131 27.06 -13.36 -41.21
C LEU A 131 26.62 -14.81 -41.43
N GLY A 132 27.57 -15.74 -41.54
CA GLY A 132 27.28 -17.12 -41.95
C GLY A 132 28.52 -17.97 -42.18
N ILE A 133 28.33 -19.12 -42.83
CA ILE A 133 29.41 -20.05 -43.20
C ILE A 133 29.69 -19.94 -44.70
N GLY A 134 30.89 -19.53 -45.07
CA GLY A 134 31.33 -19.34 -46.44
C GLY A 134 32.72 -19.93 -46.70
N PRO A 135 33.24 -19.83 -47.94
CA PRO A 135 34.59 -20.28 -48.25
C PRO A 135 35.63 -19.54 -47.42
N MET A 136 36.62 -20.27 -46.88
CA MET A 136 37.74 -19.63 -46.18
C MET A 136 38.68 -19.00 -47.22
N GLY A 137 38.71 -17.67 -47.29
CA GLY A 137 39.66 -16.95 -48.13
C GLY A 137 41.11 -17.17 -47.71
N GLY A 138 42.05 -17.01 -48.65
CA GLY A 138 43.50 -17.09 -48.40
C GLY A 138 44.21 -18.29 -49.06
N ARG A 139 45.54 -18.20 -49.16
CA ARG A 139 46.41 -19.32 -49.58
C ARG A 139 47.08 -19.91 -48.35
N LEU A 140 47.28 -21.23 -48.34
CA LEU A 140 48.11 -21.87 -47.32
C LEU A 140 49.52 -21.26 -47.38
N PRO A 141 50.12 -20.87 -46.22
CA PRO A 141 51.46 -20.31 -46.16
C PRO A 141 52.51 -21.43 -46.31
N ILE A 142 52.64 -21.96 -47.53
CA ILE A 142 53.63 -22.96 -47.91
C ILE A 142 54.79 -22.25 -48.60
N ASP A 143 56.03 -22.48 -48.14
CA ASP A 143 57.22 -21.94 -48.80
C ASP A 143 57.39 -22.58 -50.19
N GLU A 144 57.40 -21.75 -51.22
CA GLU A 144 57.46 -22.15 -52.62
C GLU A 144 58.94 -22.22 -53.08
N PRO A 145 59.44 -23.39 -53.53
CA PRO A 145 60.75 -23.49 -54.18
C PRO A 145 60.78 -22.69 -55.50
N GLN A 146 61.96 -22.25 -55.94
CA GLN A 146 62.13 -21.52 -57.21
C GLN A 146 61.67 -22.31 -58.44
N GLU A 147 61.75 -23.64 -58.40
CA GLU A 147 61.19 -24.55 -59.43
C GLU A 147 60.49 -25.74 -58.74
N LEU A 148 59.22 -25.98 -59.09
CA LEU A 148 58.44 -27.12 -58.62
C LEU A 148 58.56 -28.29 -59.60
N GLU A 149 59.11 -29.42 -59.14
CA GLU A 149 59.28 -30.64 -59.92
C GLU A 149 58.06 -31.58 -59.78
N GLY A 150 57.57 -32.15 -60.90
CA GLY A 150 56.53 -33.18 -61.01
C GLY A 150 55.63 -33.43 -59.77
N LEU A 151 56.01 -34.41 -58.95
CA LEU A 151 55.25 -34.86 -57.77
C LEU A 151 55.12 -33.80 -56.66
N GLN A 152 56.08 -32.87 -56.53
CA GLN A 152 55.95 -31.74 -55.59
C GLN A 152 54.88 -30.76 -56.05
N ARG A 153 54.76 -30.52 -57.37
CA ARG A 153 53.72 -29.65 -57.94
C ARG A 153 52.33 -30.22 -57.70
N GLU A 154 52.15 -31.52 -57.95
CA GLU A 154 50.88 -32.22 -57.69
C GLU A 154 50.48 -32.15 -56.21
N LEU A 155 51.43 -32.33 -55.29
CA LEU A 155 51.19 -32.22 -53.85
C LEU A 155 50.79 -30.79 -53.44
N TYR A 156 51.51 -29.78 -53.93
CA TYR A 156 51.20 -28.37 -53.64
C TYR A 156 49.82 -27.96 -54.15
N GLU A 157 49.50 -28.30 -55.40
CA GLU A 157 48.19 -27.99 -56.00
C GLU A 157 47.05 -28.71 -55.27
N SER A 158 47.28 -29.96 -54.85
CA SER A 158 46.33 -30.74 -54.05
C SER A 158 46.04 -30.07 -52.69
N LEU A 159 47.08 -29.71 -51.92
CA LEU A 159 46.93 -29.03 -50.63
C LEU A 159 46.21 -27.67 -50.75
N GLN A 160 46.55 -26.87 -51.77
CA GLN A 160 45.88 -25.58 -52.02
C GLN A 160 44.43 -25.76 -52.51
N SER A 161 44.14 -26.83 -53.24
CA SER A 161 42.78 -27.19 -53.69
C SER A 161 41.90 -27.62 -52.51
N GLU A 162 42.41 -28.48 -51.63
CA GLU A 162 41.70 -28.92 -50.43
C GLU A 162 41.43 -27.77 -49.45
N HIS A 163 42.40 -26.87 -49.26
CA HIS A 163 42.20 -25.68 -48.43
C HIS A 163 41.08 -24.78 -48.97
N ARG A 164 41.04 -24.53 -50.28
CA ARG A 164 39.99 -23.71 -50.93
C ARG A 164 38.58 -24.30 -50.79
N LYS A 165 38.45 -25.61 -50.55
CA LYS A 165 37.15 -26.26 -50.32
C LYS A 165 36.65 -26.11 -48.89
N ARG A 166 37.51 -25.70 -47.95
CA ARG A 166 37.13 -25.52 -46.55
C ARG A 166 36.22 -24.30 -46.40
N ARG A 167 35.25 -24.44 -45.51
CA ARG A 167 34.29 -23.38 -45.19
C ARG A 167 34.37 -23.02 -43.70
N GLY A 168 34.23 -21.73 -43.42
CA GLY A 168 34.35 -21.17 -42.07
C GLY A 168 33.46 -19.95 -41.88
N PRO A 169 33.45 -19.36 -40.67
CA PRO A 169 32.63 -18.19 -40.37
C PRO A 169 33.11 -16.97 -41.17
N VAL A 170 32.19 -16.40 -41.95
CA VAL A 170 32.39 -15.15 -42.68
C VAL A 170 31.79 -14.02 -41.86
N ALA A 171 32.58 -12.99 -41.60
CA ALA A 171 32.18 -11.84 -40.82
C ALA A 171 32.11 -10.59 -41.70
N ILE A 172 31.13 -9.74 -41.42
CA ILE A 172 30.97 -8.42 -42.02
C ILE A 172 31.11 -7.37 -40.92
N ASP A 173 31.64 -6.20 -41.25
CA ASP A 173 31.71 -5.11 -40.29
C ASP A 173 30.36 -4.37 -40.24
N VAL A 174 29.64 -4.49 -39.14
CA VAL A 174 28.33 -3.85 -38.99
C VAL A 174 28.43 -2.34 -38.79
N ALA A 175 29.64 -1.82 -38.50
CA ALA A 175 29.89 -0.38 -38.42
C ALA A 175 29.71 0.34 -39.77
N ASP A 176 29.84 -0.37 -40.89
CA ASP A 176 29.61 0.18 -42.24
C ASP A 176 28.12 0.28 -42.62
N GLY A 177 27.21 -0.13 -41.73
CA GLY A 177 25.78 -0.17 -41.97
C GLY A 177 25.38 -1.31 -42.91
N VAL A 178 24.48 -2.17 -42.46
CA VAL A 178 24.06 -3.37 -43.19
C VAL A 178 22.61 -3.24 -43.65
N GLY A 179 22.39 -3.41 -44.95
CA GLY A 179 21.06 -3.44 -45.56
C GLY A 179 20.78 -4.80 -46.18
N LEU A 180 19.66 -5.41 -45.80
CA LEU A 180 19.21 -6.72 -46.28
C LEU A 180 17.93 -6.52 -47.13
N TYR A 181 17.96 -6.93 -48.39
CA TYR A 181 16.81 -6.82 -49.29
C TYR A 181 16.37 -8.19 -49.82
N GLY A 182 15.16 -8.31 -50.38
CA GLY A 182 14.64 -9.57 -50.91
C GLY A 182 13.53 -10.17 -50.03
N GLU A 183 13.63 -11.47 -49.73
CA GLU A 183 12.56 -12.19 -49.02
C GLU A 183 12.41 -11.67 -47.56
N PRO A 184 11.24 -11.13 -47.15
CA PRO A 184 11.10 -10.46 -45.86
C PRO A 184 11.43 -11.35 -44.65
N VAL A 185 11.04 -12.62 -44.70
CA VAL A 185 11.28 -13.57 -43.60
C VAL A 185 12.78 -13.86 -43.45
N ALA A 186 13.49 -14.04 -44.56
CA ALA A 186 14.93 -14.26 -44.57
C ALA A 186 15.69 -13.01 -44.11
N ALA A 187 15.37 -11.84 -44.68
CA ALA A 187 15.97 -10.56 -44.33
C ALA A 187 15.83 -10.25 -42.84
N GLN A 188 14.62 -10.38 -42.29
CA GLN A 188 14.38 -10.15 -40.85
C GLN A 188 15.12 -11.15 -39.97
N ALA A 189 15.16 -12.44 -40.33
CA ALA A 189 15.81 -13.44 -39.52
C ALA A 189 17.35 -13.26 -39.46
N ILE A 190 17.97 -12.83 -40.56
CA ILE A 190 19.40 -12.54 -40.64
C ILE A 190 19.70 -11.23 -39.90
N ALA A 191 18.87 -10.20 -40.08
CA ALA A 191 18.97 -8.93 -39.37
C ALA A 191 18.90 -9.12 -37.85
N ARG A 192 18.00 -9.97 -37.34
CA ARG A 192 17.96 -10.34 -35.90
C ARG A 192 19.28 -10.95 -35.43
N GLY A 193 19.89 -11.83 -36.24
CA GLY A 193 21.18 -12.45 -35.91
C GLY A 193 22.34 -11.45 -35.84
N LEU A 194 22.36 -10.46 -36.74
CA LEU A 194 23.35 -9.38 -36.71
C LEU A 194 23.11 -8.45 -35.51
N LEU A 195 21.87 -8.04 -35.26
CA LEU A 195 21.51 -7.19 -34.13
C LEU A 195 21.81 -7.84 -32.79
N ALA A 196 21.56 -9.14 -32.63
CA ALA A 196 21.93 -9.89 -31.42
C ALA A 196 23.44 -9.78 -31.12
N GLN A 197 24.29 -9.89 -32.14
CA GLN A 197 25.74 -9.74 -31.99
C GLN A 197 26.14 -8.30 -31.63
N VAL A 198 25.46 -7.29 -32.19
CA VAL A 198 25.67 -5.88 -31.81
C VAL A 198 25.32 -5.64 -30.34
N LEU A 199 24.14 -6.11 -29.89
CA LEU A 199 23.67 -5.90 -28.51
C LEU A 199 24.50 -6.67 -27.47
N GLU A 200 25.09 -7.81 -27.83
CA GLU A 200 26.06 -8.53 -26.98
C GLU A 200 27.40 -7.77 -26.84
N ALA A 201 27.79 -7.00 -27.87
CA ALA A 201 29.05 -6.28 -27.89
C ALA A 201 28.97 -4.86 -27.30
N VAL A 202 27.83 -4.19 -27.43
CA VAL A 202 27.61 -2.78 -27.03
C VAL A 202 26.95 -2.72 -25.64
N PRO A 203 27.54 -2.02 -24.66
CA PRO A 203 26.93 -1.89 -23.33
C PRO A 203 25.60 -1.13 -23.38
N PRO A 204 24.61 -1.49 -22.54
CA PRO A 204 23.35 -0.75 -22.43
C PRO A 204 23.51 0.62 -21.75
N GLU A 205 24.60 0.83 -21.00
CA GLU A 205 24.99 2.14 -20.48
C GLU A 205 25.62 2.97 -21.61
N GLY A 206 24.96 4.06 -22.00
CA GLY A 206 25.43 4.94 -23.09
C GLY A 206 25.03 4.51 -24.50
N ALA A 207 24.11 3.54 -24.61
CA ALA A 207 23.52 3.17 -25.90
C ALA A 207 21.99 3.08 -25.82
N SER A 208 21.31 3.40 -26.92
CA SER A 208 19.87 3.19 -27.06
C SER A 208 19.54 2.57 -28.41
N VAL A 209 18.46 1.83 -28.49
CA VAL A 209 18.03 1.15 -29.71
C VAL A 209 16.82 1.86 -30.27
N MET A 210 16.98 2.46 -31.44
CA MET A 210 15.91 3.07 -32.21
C MET A 210 15.28 2.02 -33.12
N ALA A 211 14.00 1.69 -32.89
CA ALA A 211 13.27 0.65 -33.64
C ALA A 211 11.76 0.96 -33.76
N PRO A 212 11.10 0.52 -34.84
CA PRO A 212 9.66 0.68 -35.01
C PRO A 212 8.85 -0.31 -34.15
N GLU A 213 7.59 0.03 -33.87
CA GLU A 213 6.68 -0.81 -33.08
C GLU A 213 5.90 -1.80 -33.98
N THR A 214 6.60 -2.84 -34.43
CA THR A 214 6.01 -3.90 -35.26
C THR A 214 6.18 -5.28 -34.63
N GLU A 215 5.36 -6.25 -35.04
CA GLU A 215 5.39 -7.62 -34.49
C GLU A 215 6.74 -8.34 -34.75
N ALA A 216 7.48 -7.91 -35.77
CA ALA A 216 8.79 -8.46 -36.11
C ALA A 216 9.89 -8.06 -35.10
N TRP A 217 9.72 -6.91 -34.42
CA TRP A 217 10.77 -6.24 -33.63
C TRP A 217 10.38 -5.93 -32.18
N ASN A 218 9.15 -6.23 -31.76
CA ASN A 218 8.68 -6.01 -30.39
C ASN A 218 9.53 -6.70 -29.30
N TRP A 219 10.22 -7.80 -29.64
CA TRP A 219 11.12 -8.53 -28.75
C TRP A 219 12.27 -7.66 -28.21
N LEU A 220 12.67 -6.60 -28.92
CA LEU A 220 13.72 -5.69 -28.46
C LEU A 220 13.36 -5.00 -27.12
N ALA A 221 12.07 -4.80 -26.85
CA ALA A 221 11.59 -4.21 -25.59
C ALA A 221 11.81 -5.11 -24.36
N GLU A 222 12.16 -6.38 -24.57
CA GLU A 222 12.46 -7.34 -23.50
C GLU A 222 13.94 -7.30 -23.06
N GLY A 223 14.74 -6.44 -23.71
CA GLY A 223 16.19 -6.31 -23.51
C GLY A 223 16.64 -5.32 -22.45
N ALA A 224 17.96 -5.22 -22.28
CA ALA A 224 18.59 -4.27 -21.36
C ALA A 224 18.77 -2.87 -21.97
N HIS A 225 18.84 -2.75 -23.31
CA HIS A 225 19.04 -1.49 -23.99
C HIS A 225 17.72 -0.69 -24.04
N PRO A 226 17.73 0.61 -23.69
CA PRO A 226 16.57 1.49 -23.82
C PRO A 226 16.08 1.56 -25.27
N ILE A 227 14.76 1.53 -25.47
CA ILE A 227 14.16 1.60 -26.81
C ILE A 227 13.64 3.01 -27.08
N VAL A 228 14.06 3.60 -28.19
CA VAL A 228 13.51 4.82 -28.77
C VAL A 228 12.61 4.43 -29.95
N ARG A 229 11.37 4.90 -29.96
CA ARG A 229 10.42 4.53 -31.02
C ARG A 229 10.72 5.32 -32.29
N ALA A 230 10.83 4.61 -33.41
CA ALA A 230 10.97 5.17 -34.74
C ALA A 230 9.67 5.04 -35.53
N ALA A 231 9.41 6.01 -36.41
CA ALA A 231 8.39 5.85 -37.44
C ALA A 231 8.82 4.81 -38.46
N ASP A 232 7.89 3.96 -38.90
CA ASP A 232 8.07 3.02 -40.01
C ASP A 232 7.39 3.62 -41.24
N ASP A 233 8.16 3.88 -42.30
CA ASP A 233 7.64 4.45 -43.55
C ASP A 233 7.05 3.38 -44.49
N GLY A 234 7.12 2.09 -44.09
CA GLY A 234 6.61 0.95 -44.84
C GLY A 234 7.45 0.55 -46.06
N SER A 235 8.45 1.35 -46.43
CA SER A 235 9.35 1.08 -47.55
C SER A 235 10.62 0.33 -47.11
N SER A 236 11.10 0.63 -45.90
CA SER A 236 12.19 -0.09 -45.24
C SER A 236 12.04 -0.03 -43.74
N THR A 237 12.40 -1.12 -43.05
CA THR A 237 12.49 -1.13 -41.60
C THR A 237 13.93 -0.89 -41.20
N VAL A 238 14.19 0.21 -40.49
CA VAL A 238 15.53 0.60 -40.05
C VAL A 238 15.63 0.46 -38.53
N ILE A 239 16.68 -0.23 -38.08
CA ILE A 239 17.01 -0.36 -36.66
C ILE A 239 18.39 0.24 -36.45
N ARG A 240 18.47 1.18 -35.51
CA ARG A 240 19.73 1.83 -35.16
C ARG A 240 20.08 1.55 -33.71
N VAL A 241 21.32 1.17 -33.45
CA VAL A 241 21.89 1.17 -32.10
C VAL A 241 22.71 2.46 -31.99
N LEU A 242 22.14 3.43 -31.30
CA LEU A 242 22.72 4.76 -31.10
C LEU A 242 23.74 4.70 -29.98
N THR A 243 24.96 5.17 -30.22
CA THR A 243 26.04 5.20 -29.21
C THR A 243 26.88 6.46 -29.33
N ASP A 244 27.53 6.87 -28.25
CA ASP A 244 28.42 8.04 -28.26
C ASP A 244 29.66 7.87 -29.17
N SER A 245 30.01 6.63 -29.50
CA SER A 245 31.23 6.27 -30.26
C SER A 245 30.96 5.81 -31.70
N GLY A 246 29.73 6.01 -32.19
CA GLY A 246 29.29 5.67 -33.54
C GLY A 246 28.07 4.75 -33.54
N ASP A 247 27.13 5.02 -34.46
CA ASP A 247 25.87 4.30 -34.54
C ASP A 247 25.98 3.06 -35.43
N PHE A 248 25.27 2.01 -35.07
CA PHE A 248 25.12 0.82 -35.90
C PHE A 248 23.76 0.80 -36.58
N THR A 249 23.73 0.63 -37.90
CA THR A 249 22.48 0.56 -38.67
C THR A 249 22.30 -0.81 -39.28
N VAL A 250 21.15 -1.45 -39.00
CA VAL A 250 20.69 -2.66 -39.67
C VAL A 250 19.30 -2.38 -40.26
N ALA A 251 19.19 -2.46 -41.58
CA ALA A 251 17.95 -2.17 -42.30
C ALA A 251 17.47 -3.37 -43.11
N THR A 252 16.15 -3.55 -43.22
CA THR A 252 15.52 -4.55 -44.09
C THR A 252 14.53 -3.90 -45.05
N ALA A 253 14.53 -4.29 -46.32
CA ALA A 253 13.59 -3.80 -47.33
C ALA A 253 13.19 -4.90 -48.32
N ALA A 254 12.13 -4.69 -49.12
CA ALA A 254 11.79 -5.61 -50.20
C ALA A 254 12.74 -5.46 -51.41
N GLU A 255 13.07 -4.21 -51.76
CA GLU A 255 13.91 -3.86 -52.91
C GLU A 255 15.24 -3.22 -52.44
N ARG A 256 16.28 -3.34 -53.27
CA ARG A 256 17.63 -2.84 -52.95
C ARG A 256 17.67 -1.31 -52.86
N GLU A 257 16.87 -0.64 -53.68
CA GLU A 257 16.80 0.81 -53.82
C GLU A 257 16.15 1.48 -52.61
N SER A 258 15.28 0.75 -51.92
CA SER A 258 14.58 1.20 -50.71
C SER A 258 15.47 1.19 -49.46
N LEU A 259 16.67 0.62 -49.52
CA LEU A 259 17.60 0.60 -48.40
C LEU A 259 18.24 1.99 -48.15
N PRO A 260 18.39 2.42 -46.89
CA PRO A 260 19.06 3.67 -46.54
C PRO A 260 20.45 3.83 -47.18
N ARG A 261 20.83 5.08 -47.48
CA ARG A 261 22.13 5.41 -48.07
C ARG A 261 23.31 5.12 -47.14
N GLU A 262 23.08 5.11 -45.84
CA GLU A 262 24.07 4.80 -44.81
C GLU A 262 24.43 3.31 -44.73
N CYS A 263 23.59 2.41 -45.28
CA CYS A 263 23.92 1.00 -45.43
C CYS A 263 24.88 0.79 -46.60
N ARG A 264 26.18 0.77 -46.33
CA ARG A 264 27.23 0.53 -47.35
C ARG A 264 27.27 -0.93 -47.77
N ILE A 265 27.02 -1.84 -46.83
CA ILE A 265 26.93 -3.29 -47.09
C ILE A 265 25.48 -3.60 -47.47
N ARG A 266 25.24 -4.05 -48.71
CA ARG A 266 23.89 -4.36 -49.22
C ARG A 266 23.84 -5.79 -49.73
N LEU A 267 23.04 -6.63 -49.07
CA LEU A 267 23.02 -8.07 -49.28
C LEU A 267 21.63 -8.54 -49.70
N ASP A 268 21.58 -9.38 -50.73
CA ASP A 268 20.36 -10.10 -51.11
C ASP A 268 20.11 -11.23 -50.11
N ALA A 269 19.06 -11.09 -49.32
CA ALA A 269 18.77 -11.94 -48.18
C ALA A 269 18.08 -13.22 -48.63
N SER A 270 18.84 -14.32 -48.62
CA SER A 270 18.33 -15.66 -48.91
C SER A 270 18.89 -16.68 -47.92
N LEU A 271 18.01 -17.47 -47.29
CA LEU A 271 18.41 -18.57 -46.40
C LEU A 271 19.15 -19.69 -47.15
N ALA A 272 18.96 -19.79 -48.46
CA ALA A 272 19.69 -20.75 -49.30
C ALA A 272 21.13 -20.28 -49.61
N GLY A 273 21.48 -19.05 -49.25
CA GLY A 273 22.82 -18.50 -49.38
C GLY A 273 22.82 -17.07 -49.94
N ILE A 274 23.72 -16.24 -49.42
CA ILE A 274 23.98 -14.86 -49.83
C ILE A 274 25.29 -14.86 -50.64
N ASP A 275 25.27 -14.27 -51.82
CA ASP A 275 26.48 -14.04 -52.60
C ASP A 275 27.25 -12.82 -52.07
N THR A 276 28.50 -13.01 -51.69
CA THR A 276 29.43 -11.94 -51.30
C THR A 276 30.63 -11.91 -52.26
N ASP A 277 31.47 -10.87 -52.16
CA ASP A 277 32.70 -10.76 -52.96
C ASP A 277 33.67 -11.93 -52.76
N GLU A 278 33.59 -12.60 -51.61
CA GLU A 278 34.43 -13.74 -51.24
C GLU A 278 33.81 -15.10 -51.64
N GLY A 279 32.55 -15.10 -52.07
CA GLY A 279 31.80 -16.27 -52.53
C GLY A 279 30.48 -16.47 -51.80
N ARG A 280 29.82 -17.60 -52.06
CA ARG A 280 28.48 -17.87 -51.51
C ARG A 280 28.52 -18.29 -50.04
N VAL A 281 27.92 -17.47 -49.18
CA VAL A 281 27.82 -17.63 -47.72
C VAL A 281 26.45 -18.19 -47.34
N LEU A 282 26.40 -19.23 -46.51
CA LEU A 282 25.15 -19.71 -45.90
C LEU A 282 24.87 -18.89 -44.64
N PRO A 283 23.84 -18.02 -44.60
CA PRO A 283 23.68 -17.09 -43.51
C PRO A 283 23.17 -17.76 -42.24
N PHE A 284 23.56 -17.20 -41.09
CA PHE A 284 22.94 -17.52 -39.82
C PHE A 284 21.67 -16.71 -39.63
N ALA A 285 20.55 -17.41 -39.48
CA ALA A 285 19.25 -16.81 -39.24
C ALA A 285 18.82 -17.07 -37.79
N LEU A 286 18.30 -16.03 -37.14
CA LEU A 286 17.79 -16.10 -35.78
C LEU A 286 16.26 -15.99 -35.77
N SER A 287 15.61 -16.89 -35.05
CA SER A 287 14.15 -16.85 -34.87
C SER A 287 13.75 -15.70 -33.94
N ARG A 288 12.48 -15.27 -33.98
CA ARG A 288 11.97 -14.25 -33.03
C ARG A 288 12.11 -14.71 -31.58
N HIS A 289 11.82 -15.98 -31.34
CA HIS A 289 11.89 -16.58 -30.01
C HIS A 289 13.32 -16.59 -29.48
N ASP A 290 14.30 -17.01 -30.30
CA ASP A 290 15.71 -17.03 -29.92
C ASP A 290 16.26 -15.60 -29.72
N ALA A 291 15.83 -14.63 -30.54
CA ALA A 291 16.21 -13.23 -30.36
C ALA A 291 15.67 -12.65 -29.04
N ALA A 292 14.39 -12.93 -28.71
CA ALA A 292 13.79 -12.55 -27.42
C ALA A 292 14.52 -13.20 -26.24
N ALA A 293 14.84 -14.50 -26.33
CA ALA A 293 15.62 -15.20 -25.32
C ALA A 293 17.01 -14.56 -25.12
N HIS A 294 17.65 -14.11 -26.21
CA HIS A 294 18.95 -13.48 -26.15
C HIS A 294 18.93 -12.15 -25.42
N VAL A 295 17.97 -11.27 -25.73
CA VAL A 295 17.89 -9.96 -25.04
C VAL A 295 17.45 -10.07 -23.59
N ARG A 296 16.64 -11.07 -23.23
CA ARG A 296 16.34 -11.38 -21.82
C ARG A 296 17.60 -11.79 -21.07
N LEU A 297 18.45 -12.62 -21.69
CA LEU A 297 19.74 -13.00 -21.12
C LEU A 297 20.64 -11.78 -20.93
N LEU A 298 20.70 -10.88 -21.90
CA LEU A 298 21.41 -9.60 -21.77
C LEU A 298 20.86 -8.73 -20.63
N SER A 299 19.55 -8.71 -20.43
CA SER A 299 18.91 -8.00 -19.32
C SER A 299 19.31 -8.59 -17.96
N THR A 300 19.33 -9.93 -17.84
CA THR A 300 19.82 -10.62 -16.64
C THR A 300 21.30 -10.32 -16.39
N ALA A 301 22.13 -10.38 -17.43
CA ALA A 301 23.54 -10.04 -17.35
C ALA A 301 23.77 -8.57 -16.89
N ALA A 302 22.93 -7.64 -17.34
CA ALA A 302 23.07 -6.21 -17.03
C ALA A 302 22.80 -5.97 -15.55
N ARG A 303 21.73 -6.59 -15.04
CA ARG A 303 21.41 -6.60 -13.61
C ARG A 303 22.54 -7.23 -12.78
N ALA A 304 23.08 -8.36 -13.24
CA ALA A 304 24.17 -9.06 -12.55
C ALA A 304 25.49 -8.25 -12.52
N ALA A 305 25.67 -7.36 -13.50
CA ALA A 305 26.79 -6.41 -13.58
C ALA A 305 26.51 -5.07 -12.87
N GLY A 306 25.31 -4.87 -12.31
CA GLY A 306 24.91 -3.61 -11.66
C GLY A 306 24.64 -2.46 -12.63
N MET A 307 24.48 -2.75 -13.92
CA MET A 307 24.28 -1.72 -14.93
C MET A 307 22.84 -1.19 -14.90
N GLN A 308 22.69 0.12 -14.83
CA GLN A 308 21.39 0.78 -14.93
C GLN A 308 21.21 1.31 -16.34
N ALA A 309 20.26 0.74 -17.09
CA ALA A 309 19.91 1.27 -18.41
C ALA A 309 19.45 2.73 -18.25
N ALA A 310 19.95 3.64 -19.09
CA ALA A 310 19.55 5.03 -19.06
C ALA A 310 18.02 5.14 -19.26
N GLY A 311 17.30 5.73 -18.28
CA GLY A 311 15.85 5.78 -18.27
C GLY A 311 15.14 4.53 -17.72
N ALA A 312 15.85 3.61 -17.05
CA ALA A 312 15.22 2.52 -16.30
C ALA A 312 14.47 3.06 -15.09
N ILE A 313 13.24 2.58 -14.90
CA ILE A 313 12.43 2.94 -13.74
C ILE A 313 13.03 2.26 -12.49
N PRO A 314 13.37 3.02 -11.44
CA PRO A 314 14.04 2.50 -10.23
C PRO A 314 13.21 1.43 -9.51
N SER A 315 13.86 0.50 -8.82
CA SER A 315 13.19 -0.56 -8.05
C SER A 315 12.53 -0.05 -6.76
N SER A 316 13.06 1.03 -6.19
CA SER A 316 12.55 1.71 -5.00
C SER A 316 12.92 3.18 -5.07
N VAL A 317 12.08 4.04 -4.51
CA VAL A 317 12.31 5.49 -4.45
C VAL A 317 12.00 5.94 -3.03
N ASP A 318 12.89 6.69 -2.41
CA ASP A 318 12.63 7.33 -1.12
C ASP A 318 11.89 8.66 -1.35
N LEU A 319 10.83 8.90 -0.58
CA LEU A 319 10.07 10.15 -0.72
C LEU A 319 10.90 11.37 -0.28
N GLY A 320 11.81 11.23 0.68
CA GLY A 320 12.71 12.28 1.14
C GLY A 320 13.48 12.93 -0.01
N ASP A 321 14.01 12.12 -0.92
CA ASP A 321 14.76 12.58 -2.10
C ASP A 321 13.91 13.43 -3.05
N LEU A 322 12.59 13.18 -3.10
CA LEU A 322 11.66 13.87 -4.01
C LEU A 322 11.13 15.18 -3.43
N ILE A 323 10.93 15.26 -2.11
CA ILE A 323 10.32 16.42 -1.43
C ILE A 323 11.31 17.54 -1.11
N GLU A 324 12.63 17.27 -1.16
CA GLU A 324 13.66 18.32 -1.02
C GLU A 324 13.64 19.33 -2.17
N ARG A 325 13.13 18.92 -3.33
CA ARG A 325 13.04 19.74 -4.52
C ARG A 325 11.59 20.18 -4.70
N GLU A 326 11.36 21.48 -4.88
CA GLU A 326 10.00 21.96 -5.14
C GLU A 326 9.42 21.26 -6.38
N PRO A 327 8.12 20.89 -6.37
CA PRO A 327 7.40 20.52 -7.58
C PRO A 327 7.54 21.63 -8.62
N GLY A 328 7.55 21.31 -9.91
CA GLY A 328 7.64 22.33 -10.96
C GLY A 328 6.59 23.43 -10.74
N SER A 329 7.05 24.68 -10.63
CA SER A 329 6.24 25.83 -10.22
C SER A 329 4.98 25.99 -11.11
N GLY A 330 3.78 25.90 -10.52
CA GLY A 330 2.54 26.35 -11.16
C GLY A 330 1.27 25.49 -11.00
N GLY A 331 1.36 24.31 -10.37
CA GLY A 331 0.18 23.47 -10.12
C GLY A 331 -0.65 23.91 -8.90
N ALA A 332 -1.95 23.61 -8.88
CA ALA A 332 -2.83 23.98 -7.78
C ALA A 332 -2.74 22.99 -6.60
N LEU A 333 -2.55 21.70 -6.87
CA LEU A 333 -2.18 20.67 -5.89
C LEU A 333 -1.22 19.64 -6.52
N ALA A 334 -0.13 20.12 -7.10
CA ALA A 334 0.97 19.30 -7.62
C ALA A 334 1.80 18.67 -6.49
N ALA A 335 2.09 17.38 -6.61
CA ALA A 335 2.98 16.64 -5.73
C ALA A 335 3.83 15.64 -6.52
N ARG A 336 5.06 15.42 -6.06
CA ARG A 336 6.01 14.47 -6.64
C ARG A 336 6.14 13.25 -5.73
N PHE A 337 5.66 12.11 -6.22
CA PHE A 337 5.71 10.82 -5.50
C PHE A 337 5.87 9.63 -6.45
N LEU A 338 6.13 9.89 -7.74
CA LEU A 338 6.28 8.89 -8.79
C LEU A 338 7.53 9.17 -9.62
N VAL A 339 8.28 8.12 -9.95
CA VAL A 339 9.45 8.20 -10.82
C VAL A 339 9.32 7.17 -11.94
N GLY A 340 9.27 7.65 -13.18
CA GLY A 340 9.32 6.82 -14.39
C GLY A 340 10.73 6.80 -14.97
N GLN A 341 10.85 7.14 -16.26
CA GLN A 341 12.15 7.48 -16.86
C GLN A 341 12.70 8.83 -16.34
N SER A 342 11.80 9.66 -15.80
CA SER A 342 12.07 10.90 -15.07
C SER A 342 11.14 11.00 -13.87
N GLU A 343 11.41 11.93 -12.95
CA GLU A 343 10.47 12.34 -11.92
C GLU A 343 9.17 12.85 -12.56
N ILE A 344 8.01 12.53 -11.95
CA ILE A 344 6.69 12.91 -12.45
C ILE A 344 5.95 13.69 -11.37
N ASP A 345 5.57 14.92 -11.73
CA ASP A 345 4.69 15.75 -10.93
C ASP A 345 3.24 15.43 -11.28
N VAL A 346 2.44 15.11 -10.26
CA VAL A 346 1.01 14.84 -10.40
C VAL A 346 0.24 15.94 -9.71
N ASP A 347 -0.58 16.66 -10.46
CA ASP A 347 -1.49 17.68 -9.94
C ASP A 347 -2.92 17.15 -9.97
N ILE A 348 -3.49 16.84 -8.82
CA ILE A 348 -4.86 16.32 -8.75
C ILE A 348 -5.90 17.33 -9.26
N VAL A 349 -5.60 18.63 -9.33
CA VAL A 349 -6.54 19.60 -9.90
C VAL A 349 -6.50 19.57 -11.42
N ALA A 350 -5.29 19.56 -12.01
CA ALA A 350 -5.09 19.68 -13.45
C ALA A 350 -5.14 18.33 -14.20
N ASP A 351 -4.58 17.27 -13.61
CA ASP A 351 -4.50 15.93 -14.23
C ASP A 351 -5.81 15.13 -14.08
N GLY A 352 -6.75 15.63 -13.28
CA GLY A 352 -8.09 15.11 -13.10
C GLY A 352 -8.56 15.32 -11.66
N PRO A 353 -9.60 16.15 -11.40
CA PRO A 353 -10.02 16.60 -10.05
C PRO A 353 -10.31 15.47 -9.07
N HIS A 354 -10.49 14.26 -9.59
CA HIS A 354 -10.64 13.02 -8.86
C HIS A 354 -9.71 11.97 -9.48
N ALA A 355 -9.23 11.07 -8.64
CA ALA A 355 -8.33 9.99 -9.00
C ALA A 355 -8.90 8.63 -8.60
N VAL A 356 -8.52 7.61 -9.36
CA VAL A 356 -8.74 6.21 -9.01
C VAL A 356 -7.43 5.47 -8.88
N VAL A 357 -7.31 4.67 -7.82
CA VAL A 357 -6.14 3.84 -7.54
C VAL A 357 -6.56 2.38 -7.46
N GLY A 358 -6.11 1.58 -8.43
CA GLY A 358 -6.32 0.14 -8.46
C GLY A 358 -5.07 -0.62 -8.02
N GLY A 359 -5.22 -1.70 -7.26
CA GLY A 359 -4.09 -2.57 -6.93
C GLY A 359 -4.46 -3.66 -5.94
N THR A 360 -3.96 -4.88 -6.15
CA THR A 360 -4.24 -6.00 -5.25
C THR A 360 -3.45 -5.91 -3.94
N THR A 361 -3.81 -6.69 -2.94
CA THR A 361 -3.10 -6.73 -1.65
C THR A 361 -1.60 -6.97 -1.83
N GLY A 362 -0.79 -6.17 -1.13
CA GLY A 362 0.67 -6.24 -1.20
C GLY A 362 1.29 -5.65 -2.48
N SER A 363 0.52 -4.96 -3.32
CA SER A 363 1.04 -4.21 -4.47
C SER A 363 1.72 -2.89 -4.08
N GLY A 364 1.49 -2.38 -2.86
CA GLY A 364 2.00 -1.10 -2.35
C GLY A 364 0.99 0.04 -2.38
N LYS A 365 -0.32 -0.27 -2.43
CA LYS A 365 -1.41 0.72 -2.50
C LYS A 365 -1.41 1.67 -1.29
N SER A 366 -1.36 1.13 -0.06
CA SER A 366 -1.37 1.95 1.16
C SER A 366 -0.14 2.85 1.23
N GLU A 367 1.04 2.33 0.90
CA GLU A 367 2.30 3.06 0.86
C GLU A 367 2.29 4.18 -0.19
N LEU A 368 1.68 3.94 -1.37
CA LEU A 368 1.46 4.99 -2.38
C LEU A 368 0.58 6.11 -1.83
N LEU A 369 -0.52 5.80 -1.14
CA LEU A 369 -1.41 6.81 -0.56
C LEU A 369 -0.72 7.61 0.54
N ILE A 370 0.05 6.95 1.40
CA ILE A 370 0.88 7.60 2.42
C ILE A 370 1.87 8.53 1.75
N ALA A 371 2.60 8.06 0.74
CA ALA A 371 3.60 8.87 0.03
C ALA A 371 2.97 10.09 -0.65
N TRP A 372 1.81 9.92 -1.28
CA TRP A 372 1.09 11.01 -1.93
C TRP A 372 0.61 12.07 -0.91
N VAL A 373 0.00 11.66 0.20
CA VAL A 373 -0.45 12.58 1.24
C VAL A 373 0.74 13.29 1.89
N CYS A 374 1.84 12.59 2.16
CA CYS A 374 3.07 13.19 2.69
C CYS A 374 3.69 14.19 1.70
N ALA A 375 3.74 13.87 0.41
CA ALA A 375 4.25 14.79 -0.62
C ALA A 375 3.42 16.09 -0.66
N LEU A 376 2.08 15.97 -0.64
CA LEU A 376 1.17 17.11 -0.58
C LEU A 376 1.32 17.91 0.72
N ALA A 377 1.42 17.25 1.87
CA ALA A 377 1.56 17.92 3.18
C ALA A 377 2.91 18.64 3.35
N ASN A 378 3.94 18.28 2.58
CA ASN A 378 5.21 19.02 2.51
C ASN A 378 5.13 20.21 1.55
N ALA A 379 4.38 20.08 0.47
CA ALA A 379 4.24 21.12 -0.56
C ALA A 379 3.24 22.23 -0.17
N TYR A 380 2.18 21.90 0.58
CA TYR A 380 1.10 22.84 0.92
C TYR A 380 0.90 22.91 2.43
N SER A 381 0.50 24.07 2.93
CA SER A 381 0.12 24.26 4.34
C SER A 381 -1.32 23.77 4.62
N SER A 382 -1.67 23.61 5.90
CA SER A 382 -3.06 23.31 6.33
C SER A 382 -4.05 24.45 6.06
N ALA A 383 -3.57 25.64 5.66
CA ALA A 383 -4.43 26.73 5.18
C ALA A 383 -4.83 26.55 3.71
N GLU A 384 -4.08 25.74 2.95
CA GLU A 384 -4.26 25.51 1.52
C GLU A 384 -4.87 24.14 1.23
N LEU A 385 -4.50 23.12 2.01
CA LEU A 385 -4.95 21.74 1.84
C LEU A 385 -5.36 21.10 3.17
N ASN A 386 -6.53 20.48 3.15
CA ASN A 386 -7.01 19.57 4.18
C ASN A 386 -7.22 18.17 3.59
N VAL A 387 -7.03 17.15 4.42
CA VAL A 387 -7.15 15.74 4.03
C VAL A 387 -8.13 15.04 4.95
N LEU A 388 -9.13 14.37 4.37
CA LEU A 388 -10.05 13.47 5.07
C LEU A 388 -9.74 12.04 4.62
N LEU A 389 -9.45 11.17 5.57
CA LEU A 389 -9.06 9.79 5.32
C LEU A 389 -10.24 8.87 5.67
N VAL A 390 -10.52 7.90 4.79
CA VAL A 390 -11.60 6.91 4.96
C VAL A 390 -11.02 5.54 4.72
N ASP A 391 -11.05 4.68 5.74
CA ASP A 391 -10.56 3.31 5.72
C ASP A 391 -11.70 2.37 6.12
N PHE A 392 -12.25 1.67 5.13
CA PHE A 392 -13.49 0.93 5.32
C PHE A 392 -13.30 -0.43 6.02
N LYS A 393 -12.13 -1.08 5.91
CA LYS A 393 -11.93 -2.48 6.38
C LYS A 393 -10.59 -2.77 7.06
N GLY A 394 -9.66 -1.83 7.14
CA GLY A 394 -8.27 -2.18 7.48
C GLY A 394 -7.48 -1.09 8.17
N GLY A 395 -8.02 -0.54 9.29
CA GLY A 395 -7.62 0.65 10.09
C GLY A 395 -6.14 0.93 10.40
N ALA A 396 -5.20 0.24 9.76
CA ALA A 396 -3.77 0.50 9.74
C ALA A 396 -3.30 1.19 8.42
N SER A 397 -4.10 1.28 7.35
CA SER A 397 -3.65 1.86 6.06
C SER A 397 -3.12 3.30 6.21
N PHE A 398 -3.62 4.04 7.21
CA PHE A 398 -3.27 5.44 7.44
C PHE A 398 -2.68 5.73 8.84
N ALA A 399 -2.22 4.70 9.57
CA ALA A 399 -1.82 4.80 10.98
C ALA A 399 -0.64 5.76 11.31
N GLY A 400 -0.04 6.42 10.32
CA GLY A 400 0.97 7.47 10.50
C GLY A 400 0.53 8.88 10.10
N LEU A 401 -0.68 9.04 9.54
CA LEU A 401 -1.16 10.31 8.96
C LEU A 401 -2.17 11.05 9.85
N GLU A 402 -2.71 10.39 10.88
CA GLU A 402 -3.69 10.98 11.80
C GLU A 402 -3.18 12.22 12.53
N ASP A 403 -1.88 12.25 12.82
CA ASP A 403 -1.22 13.35 13.53
C ASP A 403 -0.87 14.54 12.62
N LEU A 404 -1.08 14.43 11.31
CA LEU A 404 -0.89 15.55 10.38
C LEU A 404 -1.89 16.66 10.71
N GLN A 405 -1.42 17.90 10.72
CA GLN A 405 -2.32 19.04 10.91
C GLN A 405 -3.32 19.19 9.76
N HIS A 406 -2.96 18.76 8.55
CA HIS A 406 -3.84 18.68 7.38
C HIS A 406 -4.95 17.63 7.56
N CYS A 407 -4.74 16.59 8.38
CA CYS A 407 -5.71 15.53 8.59
C CYS A 407 -6.88 16.06 9.43
N VAL A 408 -8.00 16.30 8.75
CA VAL A 408 -9.22 16.85 9.35
C VAL A 408 -10.17 15.77 9.88
N GLY A 409 -9.86 14.50 9.62
CA GLY A 409 -10.56 13.34 10.15
C GLY A 409 -10.03 12.04 9.56
N LEU A 410 -10.08 10.98 10.36
CA LEU A 410 -9.93 9.60 9.92
C LEU A 410 -11.22 8.85 10.27
N MET A 411 -11.82 8.23 9.26
CA MET A 411 -12.99 7.36 9.39
C MET A 411 -12.51 5.92 9.24
N THR A 412 -12.51 5.16 10.33
CA THR A 412 -12.23 3.71 10.31
C THR A 412 -13.50 2.94 10.67
N ASP A 413 -13.59 1.69 10.20
CA ASP A 413 -14.63 0.72 10.59
C ASP A 413 -16.03 1.36 10.59
N LEU A 414 -16.42 1.90 9.43
CA LEU A 414 -17.65 2.66 9.23
C LEU A 414 -18.87 1.73 9.36
N ASP A 415 -19.32 1.54 10.59
CA ASP A 415 -20.64 1.00 10.89
C ASP A 415 -21.74 1.92 10.35
N GLU A 416 -23.00 1.44 10.39
CA GLU A 416 -24.16 2.18 9.90
C GLU A 416 -24.27 3.60 10.49
N ALA A 417 -24.00 3.77 11.79
CA ALA A 417 -24.06 5.06 12.45
C ALA A 417 -22.90 5.98 12.02
N GLY A 418 -21.69 5.44 11.90
CA GLY A 418 -20.52 6.13 11.39
C GLY A 418 -20.70 6.59 9.93
N ALA A 419 -21.29 5.76 9.08
CA ALA A 419 -21.58 6.09 7.69
C ALA A 419 -22.61 7.22 7.57
N LEU A 420 -23.73 7.15 8.30
CA LEU A 420 -24.74 8.22 8.33
C LEU A 420 -24.14 9.55 8.82
N ARG A 421 -23.32 9.49 9.87
CA ARG A 421 -22.58 10.66 10.38
C ARG A 421 -21.64 11.26 9.33
N ALA A 422 -20.89 10.42 8.62
CA ALA A 422 -19.99 10.85 7.56
C ALA A 422 -20.76 11.55 6.43
N ILE A 423 -21.90 10.96 6.01
CA ILE A 423 -22.80 11.55 5.00
C ILE A 423 -23.26 12.94 5.43
N GLU A 424 -23.77 13.08 6.66
CA GLU A 424 -24.29 14.35 7.15
C GLU A 424 -23.18 15.42 7.25
N SER A 425 -21.99 15.03 7.72
CA SER A 425 -20.82 15.89 7.86
C SER A 425 -20.33 16.41 6.51
N LEU A 426 -20.20 15.53 5.52
CA LEU A 426 -19.76 15.87 4.17
C LEU A 426 -20.79 16.70 3.40
N ARG A 427 -22.09 16.36 3.46
CA ARG A 427 -23.16 17.20 2.89
C ARG A 427 -23.14 18.61 3.48
N SER A 428 -22.88 18.72 4.77
CA SER A 428 -22.78 20.02 5.44
C SER A 428 -21.54 20.80 5.01
N GLU A 429 -20.43 20.12 4.71
CA GLU A 429 -19.23 20.76 4.16
C GLU A 429 -19.47 21.30 2.75
N LEU A 430 -20.13 20.53 1.88
CA LEU A 430 -20.49 20.99 0.53
C LEU A 430 -21.37 22.25 0.59
N ARG A 431 -22.44 22.22 1.40
CA ARG A 431 -23.31 23.39 1.62
C ARG A 431 -22.57 24.59 2.19
N ARG A 432 -21.60 24.37 3.09
CA ARG A 432 -20.78 25.44 3.65
C ARG A 432 -19.93 26.10 2.57
N ARG A 433 -19.25 25.29 1.74
CA ARG A 433 -18.42 25.77 0.63
C ARG A 433 -19.23 26.57 -0.37
N GLU A 434 -20.40 26.06 -0.78
CA GLU A 434 -21.34 26.77 -1.64
C GLU A 434 -21.74 28.14 -1.07
N ARG A 435 -22.07 28.21 0.23
CA ARG A 435 -22.41 29.48 0.90
C ARG A 435 -21.23 30.45 0.92
N VAL A 436 -20.02 29.99 1.21
CA VAL A 436 -18.82 30.87 1.23
C VAL A 436 -18.56 31.45 -0.15
N LEU A 437 -18.58 30.63 -1.21
CA LEU A 437 -18.41 31.09 -2.59
C LEU A 437 -19.52 32.08 -2.99
N ALA A 438 -20.76 31.80 -2.61
CA ALA A 438 -21.90 32.68 -2.88
C ALA A 438 -21.78 34.04 -2.17
N VAL A 439 -21.30 34.06 -0.92
CA VAL A 439 -21.07 35.29 -0.15
C VAL A 439 -19.94 36.14 -0.76
N GLU A 440 -18.90 35.50 -1.28
CA GLU A 440 -17.79 36.19 -1.96
C GLU A 440 -18.09 36.55 -3.43
N GLY A 441 -19.18 36.03 -4.00
CA GLY A 441 -19.59 36.29 -5.37
C GLY A 441 -18.73 35.59 -6.44
N VAL A 442 -17.98 34.55 -6.06
CA VAL A 442 -17.07 33.79 -6.94
C VAL A 442 -17.70 32.46 -7.38
N ARG A 443 -17.25 31.92 -8.51
CA ARG A 443 -17.84 30.68 -9.07
C ARG A 443 -17.14 29.41 -8.62
N SER A 444 -15.89 29.51 -8.19
CA SER A 444 -15.07 28.36 -7.82
C SER A 444 -14.04 28.71 -6.76
N VAL A 445 -13.51 27.68 -6.11
CA VAL A 445 -12.42 27.82 -5.13
C VAL A 445 -11.14 28.41 -5.74
N GLU A 446 -10.95 28.35 -7.07
CA GLU A 446 -9.77 28.89 -7.75
C GLU A 446 -9.71 30.43 -7.64
N GLU A 447 -10.84 31.07 -7.39
CA GLU A 447 -10.99 32.53 -7.32
C GLU A 447 -10.95 33.06 -5.87
N THR A 448 -10.71 32.20 -4.87
CA THR A 448 -10.71 32.58 -3.45
C THR A 448 -9.64 31.84 -2.64
N SER A 449 -9.10 32.50 -1.62
CA SER A 449 -8.22 31.89 -0.61
C SER A 449 -8.96 31.55 0.70
N ALA A 450 -10.28 31.78 0.79
CA ALA A 450 -11.04 31.58 2.02
C ALA A 450 -11.31 30.10 2.36
N LEU A 451 -11.12 29.21 1.38
CA LEU A 451 -11.39 27.78 1.52
C LEU A 451 -10.15 26.96 1.15
N PRO A 452 -9.53 26.23 2.11
CA PRO A 452 -8.57 25.19 1.75
C PRO A 452 -9.24 24.14 0.86
N ARG A 453 -8.49 23.60 -0.09
CA ARG A 453 -8.93 22.42 -0.85
C ARG A 453 -9.05 21.23 0.10
N LEU A 454 -10.02 20.34 -0.16
CA LEU A 454 -10.26 19.13 0.63
C LEU A 454 -10.00 17.90 -0.23
N LEU A 455 -8.97 17.14 0.12
CA LEU A 455 -8.70 15.82 -0.46
C LEU A 455 -9.38 14.75 0.39
N VAL A 456 -10.31 13.99 -0.18
CA VAL A 456 -10.95 12.85 0.48
C VAL A 456 -10.37 11.57 -0.12
N VAL A 457 -9.60 10.84 0.69
CA VAL A 457 -8.97 9.58 0.30
C VAL A 457 -9.78 8.43 0.86
N VAL A 458 -10.31 7.58 -0.01
CA VAL A 458 -11.14 6.44 0.35
C VAL A 458 -10.39 5.16 -0.01
N ASP A 459 -9.95 4.42 1.01
CA ASP A 459 -9.45 3.07 0.86
C ASP A 459 -10.60 2.05 0.85
N GLU A 460 -10.46 1.03 0.02
CA GLU A 460 -11.46 -0.02 -0.20
C GLU A 460 -12.87 0.48 -0.57
N PHE A 461 -12.92 1.44 -1.50
CA PHE A 461 -14.15 2.06 -2.01
C PHE A 461 -15.19 1.04 -2.51
N ALA A 462 -14.75 -0.07 -3.13
CA ALA A 462 -15.64 -1.11 -3.63
C ALA A 462 -16.50 -1.76 -2.52
N ALA A 463 -15.90 -2.02 -1.35
CA ALA A 463 -16.64 -2.59 -0.22
C ALA A 463 -17.65 -1.59 0.34
N MET A 464 -17.26 -0.32 0.42
CA MET A 464 -18.13 0.76 0.87
C MET A 464 -19.38 0.92 -0.02
N LEU A 465 -19.23 0.77 -1.35
CA LEU A 465 -20.36 0.81 -2.28
C LEU A 465 -21.41 -0.28 -2.01
N GLN A 466 -20.97 -1.48 -1.65
CA GLN A 466 -21.86 -2.61 -1.40
C GLN A 466 -22.60 -2.47 -0.06
N GLU A 467 -21.92 -1.94 0.95
CA GLU A 467 -22.47 -1.87 2.31
C GLU A 467 -23.31 -0.60 2.54
N HIS A 468 -23.00 0.52 1.88
CA HIS A 468 -23.65 1.82 2.12
C HIS A 468 -24.02 2.59 0.83
N PRO A 469 -25.19 2.31 0.22
CA PRO A 469 -25.63 2.95 -1.03
C PRO A 469 -25.81 4.47 -0.98
N ASP A 470 -26.04 5.07 0.20
CA ASP A 470 -26.18 6.52 0.32
C ASP A 470 -24.84 7.26 0.32
N LEU A 471 -23.75 6.61 0.76
CA LEU A 471 -22.39 7.13 0.60
C LEU A 471 -21.99 7.15 -0.89
N HIS A 472 -22.39 6.12 -1.64
CA HIS A 472 -22.20 6.08 -3.09
C HIS A 472 -22.77 7.30 -3.78
N ARG A 473 -24.06 7.61 -3.54
CA ARG A 473 -24.74 8.78 -4.12
C ARG A 473 -24.03 10.09 -3.77
N LEU A 474 -23.56 10.22 -2.54
CA LEU A 474 -22.83 11.39 -2.09
C LEU A 474 -21.49 11.54 -2.84
N PHE A 475 -20.74 10.46 -3.04
CA PHE A 475 -19.49 10.56 -3.77
C PHE A 475 -19.70 10.87 -5.25
N VAL A 476 -20.73 10.30 -5.90
CA VAL A 476 -21.11 10.67 -7.28
C VAL A 476 -21.37 12.17 -7.39
N ASP A 477 -22.11 12.72 -6.42
CA ASP A 477 -22.39 14.15 -6.34
C ASP A 477 -21.12 15.00 -6.13
N ILE A 478 -20.21 14.54 -5.25
CA ILE A 478 -18.89 15.17 -5.07
C ILE A 478 -18.06 15.08 -6.36
N ALA A 479 -18.07 13.98 -7.09
CA ALA A 479 -17.31 13.88 -8.34
C ALA A 479 -17.85 14.79 -9.44
N ALA A 480 -19.15 15.07 -9.44
CA ALA A 480 -19.77 15.98 -10.40
C ALA A 480 -19.49 17.46 -10.08
N ARG A 481 -19.50 17.85 -8.80
CA ARG A 481 -19.43 19.27 -8.37
C ARG A 481 -18.12 19.67 -7.69
N GLY A 482 -17.33 18.70 -7.26
CA GLY A 482 -16.17 18.83 -6.38
C GLY A 482 -15.09 19.74 -6.91
N ARG A 483 -14.82 19.72 -8.23
CA ARG A 483 -13.86 20.62 -8.89
C ARG A 483 -14.10 22.09 -8.52
N SER A 484 -15.35 22.57 -8.65
CA SER A 484 -15.71 23.96 -8.35
C SER A 484 -15.65 24.29 -6.86
N LEU A 485 -16.00 23.33 -6.01
CA LEU A 485 -16.00 23.47 -4.55
C LEU A 485 -14.62 23.24 -3.91
N GLY A 486 -13.61 22.83 -4.69
CA GLY A 486 -12.29 22.45 -4.18
C GLY A 486 -12.29 21.17 -3.36
N VAL A 487 -13.17 20.21 -3.69
CA VAL A 487 -13.22 18.88 -3.07
C VAL A 487 -12.75 17.86 -4.10
N HIS A 488 -11.68 17.14 -3.77
CA HIS A 488 -11.00 16.18 -4.64
C HIS A 488 -11.12 14.77 -4.02
N LEU A 489 -11.28 13.75 -4.87
CA LEU A 489 -11.48 12.36 -4.42
C LEU A 489 -10.30 11.51 -4.86
N VAL A 490 -9.81 10.63 -3.99
CA VAL A 490 -8.89 9.55 -4.35
C VAL A 490 -9.55 8.25 -3.94
N LEU A 491 -10.08 7.51 -4.92
CA LEU A 491 -10.88 6.31 -4.70
C LEU A 491 -10.03 5.07 -4.96
N CYS A 492 -9.85 4.24 -3.93
CA CYS A 492 -8.93 3.11 -4.01
C CYS A 492 -9.67 1.78 -3.93
N THR A 493 -9.26 0.78 -4.70
CA THR A 493 -9.93 -0.53 -4.73
C THR A 493 -8.95 -1.67 -5.05
N GLN A 494 -9.18 -2.83 -4.42
CA GLN A 494 -8.47 -4.06 -4.73
C GLN A 494 -9.02 -4.82 -5.94
N ARG A 495 -10.30 -4.59 -6.28
CA ARG A 495 -10.99 -5.19 -7.43
C ARG A 495 -11.56 -4.10 -8.33
N PRO A 496 -10.71 -3.46 -9.15
CA PRO A 496 -11.16 -2.37 -10.00
C PRO A 496 -12.29 -2.76 -10.94
N ALA A 497 -12.30 -3.95 -11.56
CA ALA A 497 -13.33 -4.30 -12.54
C ALA A 497 -14.76 -4.29 -11.97
N ASP A 498 -14.91 -4.62 -10.68
CA ASP A 498 -16.19 -4.63 -9.97
C ASP A 498 -16.66 -3.21 -9.60
N ALA A 499 -15.71 -2.33 -9.29
CA ALA A 499 -15.99 -0.95 -8.87
C ALA A 499 -16.04 0.04 -10.05
N VAL A 500 -15.40 -0.28 -11.18
CA VAL A 500 -15.00 0.74 -12.16
C VAL A 500 -16.09 1.16 -13.16
N ARG A 501 -17.21 0.43 -13.19
CA ARG A 501 -18.32 0.62 -14.16
C ARG A 501 -19.26 1.77 -13.80
N ASP A 502 -18.90 2.57 -12.81
CA ASP A 502 -19.76 3.55 -12.18
C ASP A 502 -19.55 4.98 -12.74
N ALA A 503 -20.61 5.80 -12.69
CA ALA A 503 -20.59 7.18 -13.20
C ALA A 503 -19.49 8.03 -12.55
N LEU A 504 -19.10 7.69 -11.33
CA LEU A 504 -17.98 8.29 -10.60
C LEU A 504 -16.68 8.35 -11.42
N LEU A 505 -16.35 7.29 -12.14
CA LEU A 505 -15.03 7.13 -12.74
C LEU A 505 -14.90 7.79 -14.11
N THR A 506 -16.02 8.17 -14.70
CA THR A 506 -16.04 9.10 -15.83
C THR A 506 -15.48 10.48 -15.44
N ASN A 507 -15.55 10.83 -14.16
CA ASN A 507 -15.01 12.08 -13.61
C ASN A 507 -13.60 11.93 -13.02
N CYS A 508 -13.03 10.72 -13.03
CA CYS A 508 -11.66 10.46 -12.57
C CYS A 508 -10.68 10.52 -13.75
N GLY A 509 -10.10 11.70 -13.98
CA GLY A 509 -9.15 11.96 -15.06
C GLY A 509 -7.75 11.39 -14.81
N LEU A 510 -7.37 11.23 -13.53
CA LEU A 510 -6.13 10.64 -13.07
C LEU A 510 -6.36 9.19 -12.64
N ARG A 511 -5.64 8.25 -13.24
CA ARG A 511 -5.82 6.82 -12.96
C ARG A 511 -4.47 6.17 -12.72
N ILE A 512 -4.32 5.54 -11.57
CA ILE A 512 -3.08 4.86 -11.17
C ILE A 512 -3.43 3.40 -10.92
N CYS A 513 -2.78 2.48 -11.63
CA CYS A 513 -2.97 1.06 -11.42
C CYS A 513 -1.65 0.42 -11.00
N LEU A 514 -1.54 0.03 -9.73
CA LEU A 514 -0.50 -0.87 -9.27
C LEU A 514 -0.76 -2.28 -9.82
N ARG A 515 0.11 -3.23 -9.46
CA ARG A 515 -0.05 -4.64 -9.81
C ARG A 515 -1.45 -5.14 -9.46
N VAL A 516 -2.10 -5.77 -10.43
CA VAL A 516 -3.37 -6.49 -10.30
C VAL A 516 -3.20 -7.93 -10.78
N ASN A 517 -4.17 -8.79 -10.47
CA ASN A 517 -4.08 -10.22 -10.79
C ASN A 517 -4.55 -10.52 -12.21
N ASP A 518 -5.55 -9.79 -12.70
CA ASP A 518 -6.24 -10.08 -13.96
C ASP A 518 -6.18 -8.90 -14.93
N ASP A 519 -6.07 -9.19 -16.23
CA ASP A 519 -6.08 -8.18 -17.30
C ASP A 519 -7.33 -7.29 -17.24
N ALA A 520 -8.47 -7.84 -16.83
CA ALA A 520 -9.74 -7.12 -16.72
C ALA A 520 -9.68 -5.96 -15.71
N ASP A 521 -9.00 -6.16 -14.58
CA ASP A 521 -8.81 -5.12 -13.56
C ASP A 521 -7.91 -4.00 -14.07
N SER A 522 -6.84 -4.35 -14.79
CA SER A 522 -5.93 -3.38 -15.39
C SER A 522 -6.64 -2.56 -16.48
N VAL A 523 -7.40 -3.24 -17.35
CA VAL A 523 -8.17 -2.60 -18.41
C VAL A 523 -9.24 -1.68 -17.83
N ALA A 524 -9.89 -2.06 -16.72
CA ALA A 524 -10.87 -1.21 -16.07
C ALA A 524 -10.25 0.14 -15.65
N VAL A 525 -9.08 0.15 -15.02
CA VAL A 525 -8.44 1.38 -14.55
C VAL A 525 -7.75 2.16 -15.68
N VAL A 526 -6.80 1.55 -16.39
CA VAL A 526 -5.91 2.27 -17.34
C VAL A 526 -6.21 1.96 -18.81
N GLY A 527 -7.24 1.17 -19.11
CA GLY A 527 -7.65 0.85 -20.49
C GLY A 527 -6.71 -0.11 -21.22
N ALA A 528 -5.78 -0.75 -20.52
CA ALA A 528 -4.85 -1.75 -21.07
C ALA A 528 -4.45 -2.79 -20.02
N PRO A 529 -3.97 -3.98 -20.42
CA PRO A 529 -3.56 -5.05 -19.50
C PRO A 529 -2.18 -4.82 -18.84
N ASP A 530 -1.57 -3.65 -19.05
CA ASP A 530 -0.17 -3.36 -18.67
C ASP A 530 0.11 -3.57 -17.17
N ALA A 531 -0.84 -3.25 -16.28
CA ALA A 531 -0.66 -3.37 -14.84
C ALA A 531 -0.77 -4.82 -14.33
N ALA A 532 -1.49 -5.69 -15.05
CA ALA A 532 -1.54 -7.13 -14.74
C ALA A 532 -0.21 -7.83 -15.06
N ARG A 533 0.63 -7.21 -15.89
CA ARG A 533 1.95 -7.70 -16.29
C ARG A 533 3.07 -7.24 -15.38
N ILE A 534 2.77 -6.45 -14.35
CA ILE A 534 3.77 -5.98 -13.37
C ILE A 534 4.27 -7.19 -12.56
N PRO A 535 5.59 -7.44 -12.47
CA PRO A 535 6.15 -8.55 -11.70
C PRO A 535 5.79 -8.49 -10.21
N LEU A 536 5.68 -9.65 -9.57
CA LEU A 536 5.28 -9.78 -8.16
C LEU A 536 6.24 -9.06 -7.20
N GLU A 537 7.53 -9.10 -7.52
CA GLU A 537 8.63 -8.48 -6.78
C GLU A 537 8.67 -6.95 -6.92
N ALA A 538 8.05 -6.38 -7.95
CA ALA A 538 8.06 -4.95 -8.25
C ALA A 538 6.98 -4.19 -7.44
N ARG A 539 7.05 -4.26 -6.10
CA ARG A 539 6.11 -3.54 -5.22
C ARG A 539 6.23 -2.02 -5.42
N GLY A 540 5.10 -1.32 -5.44
CA GLY A 540 5.03 0.13 -5.74
C GLY A 540 5.13 0.47 -7.23
N ARG A 541 5.44 -0.50 -8.10
CA ARG A 541 5.36 -0.32 -9.56
C ARG A 541 3.90 -0.13 -9.96
N CYS A 542 3.65 0.87 -10.80
CA CYS A 542 2.31 1.20 -11.28
C CYS A 542 2.34 1.74 -12.70
N ILE A 543 1.18 1.70 -13.34
CA ILE A 543 0.88 2.37 -14.60
C ILE A 543 0.04 3.59 -14.28
N VAL A 544 0.48 4.74 -14.76
CA VAL A 544 -0.22 6.02 -14.61
C VAL A 544 -0.83 6.39 -15.94
N GLN A 545 -2.13 6.69 -15.92
CA GLN A 545 -2.86 7.24 -17.04
C GLN A 545 -3.47 8.58 -16.61
N ILE A 546 -3.00 9.65 -17.26
CA ILE A 546 -3.56 10.99 -17.13
C ILE A 546 -4.33 11.29 -18.42
N SER A 547 -5.51 11.86 -18.31
CA SER A 547 -6.34 12.20 -19.46
C SER A 547 -5.57 13.11 -20.44
N GLY A 548 -5.47 12.68 -21.71
CA GLY A 548 -4.72 13.40 -22.75
C GLY A 548 -3.20 13.15 -22.78
N ARG A 549 -2.66 12.31 -21.89
CA ARG A 549 -1.25 11.88 -21.91
C ARG A 549 -1.13 10.38 -22.24
N SER A 550 0.06 9.98 -22.70
CA SER A 550 0.41 8.57 -22.88
C SER A 550 0.57 7.87 -21.52
N ARG A 551 0.19 6.58 -21.47
CA ARG A 551 0.44 5.74 -20.30
C ARG A 551 1.92 5.66 -20.00
N THR A 552 2.27 5.81 -18.73
CA THR A 552 3.65 5.70 -18.26
C THR A 552 3.75 4.69 -17.14
N ALA A 553 4.75 3.81 -17.21
CA ALA A 553 5.12 2.95 -16.10
C ALA A 553 6.02 3.73 -15.13
N THR A 554 5.75 3.61 -13.84
CA THR A 554 6.36 4.43 -12.79
C THR A 554 6.54 3.63 -11.51
N GLN A 555 7.52 4.01 -10.70
CA GLN A 555 7.71 3.53 -9.35
C GLN A 555 7.17 4.56 -8.36
N ALA A 556 6.27 4.13 -7.47
CA ALA A 556 5.83 4.92 -6.33
C ALA A 556 6.94 5.04 -5.28
N ALA A 557 7.08 6.25 -4.73
CA ALA A 557 7.96 6.53 -3.62
C ALA A 557 7.43 5.90 -2.32
N LEU A 558 8.36 5.63 -1.40
CA LEU A 558 8.08 5.12 -0.07
C LEU A 558 8.33 6.23 0.95
N ALA A 559 7.34 6.47 1.81
CA ALA A 559 7.49 7.35 2.96
C ALA A 559 7.94 6.53 4.16
N GLY A 560 9.24 6.58 4.49
CA GLY A 560 9.75 5.97 5.72
C GLY A 560 9.23 6.66 6.99
N PRO A 561 9.31 6.02 8.17
CA PRO A 561 8.86 6.60 9.44
C PRO A 561 9.49 7.96 9.76
N GLU A 562 10.75 8.16 9.36
CA GLU A 562 11.46 9.44 9.54
C GLU A 562 10.84 10.56 8.71
N VAL A 563 10.54 10.30 7.44
CA VAL A 563 9.87 11.25 6.54
C VAL A 563 8.46 11.59 7.04
N ILE A 564 7.70 10.58 7.48
CA ILE A 564 6.36 10.77 8.06
C ILE A 564 6.47 11.65 9.32
N GLY A 565 7.37 11.30 10.24
CA GLY A 565 7.60 12.05 11.48
C GLY A 565 7.99 13.50 11.22
N ALA A 566 8.91 13.74 10.28
CA ALA A 566 9.31 15.09 9.86
C ALA A 566 8.14 15.88 9.25
N THR A 567 7.35 15.24 8.39
CA THR A 567 6.14 15.84 7.78
C THR A 567 5.12 16.23 8.84
N VAL A 568 4.88 15.36 9.84
CA VAL A 568 4.01 15.65 10.98
C VAL A 568 4.51 16.86 11.77
N GLN A 569 5.79 16.92 12.12
CA GLN A 569 6.34 18.07 12.84
C GLN A 569 6.28 19.37 12.03
N ARG A 570 6.55 19.31 10.73
CA ARG A 570 6.41 20.47 9.83
C ARG A 570 4.96 20.94 9.75
N SER A 571 4.01 20.01 9.59
CA SER A 571 2.59 20.34 9.50
C SER A 571 2.09 21.11 10.72
N LYS A 572 2.66 20.84 11.91
CA LYS A 572 2.32 21.49 13.20
C LYS A 572 2.59 23.00 13.25
N GLN A 573 3.36 23.53 12.29
CA GLN A 573 3.67 24.96 12.19
C GLN A 573 2.54 25.76 11.52
N GLY A 574 1.60 25.09 10.84
CA GLY A 574 0.47 25.72 10.17
C GLY A 574 -0.69 26.09 11.12
N PRO A 575 -1.73 26.79 10.62
CA PRO A 575 -2.95 27.05 11.38
C PRO A 575 -3.77 25.77 11.55
N ARG A 576 -4.49 25.61 12.67
CA ARG A 576 -5.35 24.43 12.89
C ARG A 576 -6.58 24.52 11.98
N PRO A 577 -6.77 23.58 11.05
CA PRO A 577 -7.92 23.66 10.15
C PRO A 577 -9.21 23.34 10.91
N ARG A 578 -10.32 23.86 10.37
CA ARG A 578 -11.66 23.38 10.72
C ARG A 578 -11.75 21.90 10.36
N ARG A 579 -12.34 21.10 11.24
CA ARG A 579 -12.59 19.68 11.00
C ARG A 579 -14.02 19.48 10.49
N PRO A 580 -14.24 19.16 9.20
CA PRO A 580 -15.58 18.90 8.67
C PRO A 580 -16.21 17.65 9.28
N TYR A 581 -15.37 16.69 9.70
CA TYR A 581 -15.78 15.49 10.41
C TYR A 581 -15.18 15.50 11.81
N LEU A 582 -16.04 15.37 12.82
CA LEU A 582 -15.61 15.09 14.19
C LEU A 582 -15.88 13.60 14.46
N PRO A 583 -14.98 12.87 15.13
CA PRO A 583 -15.26 11.48 15.51
C PRO A 583 -16.50 11.43 16.42
N PRO A 584 -17.21 10.29 16.49
CA PRO A 584 -18.27 10.09 17.48
C PRO A 584 -17.78 10.43 18.89
N LEU A 585 -18.69 10.91 19.75
CA LEU A 585 -18.33 11.20 21.14
C LEU A 585 -17.74 9.96 21.83
N PRO A 586 -16.69 10.13 22.65
CA PRO A 586 -16.08 9.01 23.36
C PRO A 586 -17.07 8.40 24.35
N LYS A 587 -16.87 7.12 24.69
CA LYS A 587 -17.75 6.39 25.63
C LYS A 587 -17.86 7.06 27.00
N THR A 588 -16.79 7.76 27.39
CA THR A 588 -16.67 8.42 28.67
C THR A 588 -16.06 9.79 28.44
N ILE A 589 -16.69 10.82 29.01
CA ILE A 589 -16.15 12.18 29.05
C ILE A 589 -15.93 12.53 30.52
N GLU A 590 -14.68 12.74 30.92
CA GLU A 590 -14.38 13.16 32.30
C GLU A 590 -14.55 14.68 32.41
N ALA A 591 -15.06 15.15 33.56
CA ALA A 591 -15.27 16.58 33.78
C ALA A 591 -14.01 17.44 33.60
N ARG A 592 -12.82 16.86 33.90
CA ARG A 592 -11.51 17.52 33.74
C ARG A 592 -11.10 17.73 32.28
N ASP A 593 -11.67 16.99 31.35
CA ASP A 593 -11.32 17.06 29.92
C ASP A 593 -12.09 18.19 29.21
N ILE A 594 -13.10 18.76 29.88
CA ILE A 594 -13.93 19.83 29.36
C ILE A 594 -13.27 21.18 29.63
N LYS A 595 -13.00 21.91 28.55
CA LYS A 595 -12.41 23.27 28.62
C LYS A 595 -13.45 24.36 28.86
N ALA A 596 -14.72 24.09 28.63
CA ALA A 596 -15.79 25.07 28.83
C ALA A 596 -16.04 25.28 30.33
N ALA A 597 -15.98 26.54 30.77
CA ALA A 597 -16.39 26.90 32.12
C ALA A 597 -17.92 26.80 32.24
N ALA A 598 -18.40 26.24 33.35
CA ALA A 598 -19.82 26.26 33.68
C ALA A 598 -20.27 27.69 34.04
N ARG A 599 -21.54 27.99 33.80
CA ARG A 599 -22.22 29.18 34.36
C ARG A 599 -22.12 29.20 35.88
N ASP A 600 -22.18 30.38 36.49
CA ASP A 600 -22.11 30.51 37.95
C ASP A 600 -23.20 29.65 38.61
N GLY A 601 -22.79 28.83 39.59
CA GLY A 601 -23.65 27.87 40.27
C GLY A 601 -24.10 26.64 39.48
N GLY A 602 -23.85 26.56 38.17
CA GLY A 602 -24.26 25.47 37.29
C GLY A 602 -23.19 24.40 37.04
N VAL A 603 -23.45 23.53 36.07
CA VAL A 603 -22.56 22.44 35.63
C VAL A 603 -22.57 22.26 34.11
N VAL A 604 -21.45 21.78 33.56
CA VAL A 604 -21.43 21.18 32.21
C VAL A 604 -21.75 19.69 32.36
N PHE A 605 -22.95 19.27 31.97
CA PHE A 605 -23.44 17.91 32.26
C PHE A 605 -23.32 16.96 31.07
N ALA A 606 -23.21 17.47 29.84
CA ALA A 606 -23.10 16.66 28.63
C ALA A 606 -22.27 17.38 27.55
N VAL A 607 -21.91 16.65 26.50
CA VAL A 607 -21.45 17.21 25.23
C VAL A 607 -22.45 16.81 24.16
N ALA A 608 -22.97 17.77 23.41
CA ALA A 608 -23.88 17.54 22.28
C ALA A 608 -23.10 17.30 21.00
N ASP A 609 -23.53 16.30 20.24
CA ASP A 609 -22.95 15.92 18.97
C ASP A 609 -23.85 16.37 17.81
N ARG A 610 -23.36 17.33 17.02
CA ARG A 610 -24.11 17.97 15.93
C ARG A 610 -23.38 17.80 14.60
N PRO A 611 -23.36 16.60 14.00
CA PRO A 611 -22.67 16.35 12.74
C PRO A 611 -23.12 17.28 11.60
N GLY A 612 -24.41 17.59 11.47
CA GLY A 612 -24.92 18.57 10.49
C GLY A 612 -24.44 20.00 10.68
N GLN A 613 -23.95 20.35 11.87
CA GLN A 613 -23.32 21.64 12.16
C GLN A 613 -21.79 21.53 12.24
N GLN A 614 -21.26 20.30 12.14
CA GLN A 614 -19.84 19.95 12.28
C GLN A 614 -19.25 20.44 13.60
N ARG A 615 -19.99 20.29 14.71
CA ARG A 615 -19.61 20.76 16.04
C ARG A 615 -19.95 19.75 17.12
N GLN A 616 -19.15 19.78 18.18
CA GLN A 616 -19.42 19.12 19.45
C GLN A 616 -19.36 20.17 20.55
N ASP A 617 -20.50 20.50 21.14
CA ASP A 617 -20.63 21.64 22.03
C ASP A 617 -20.91 21.16 23.47
N ALA A 618 -20.21 21.77 24.44
CA ALA A 618 -20.47 21.53 25.84
C ALA A 618 -21.88 22.03 26.22
N VAL A 619 -22.69 21.15 26.80
CA VAL A 619 -24.05 21.47 27.25
C VAL A 619 -24.00 21.82 28.72
N GLN A 620 -24.46 23.02 29.04
CA GLN A 620 -24.46 23.56 30.38
C GLN A 620 -25.87 23.66 30.93
N TRP A 621 -25.98 23.60 32.25
CA TRP A 621 -27.22 23.82 32.97
C TRP A 621 -26.92 24.55 34.28
N ALA A 622 -27.78 25.50 34.62
CA ALA A 622 -27.81 26.16 35.92
C ALA A 622 -29.22 26.06 36.53
N PRO A 623 -29.36 26.26 37.85
CA PRO A 623 -30.66 26.16 38.52
C PRO A 623 -31.73 27.11 37.95
N GLU A 624 -31.31 28.25 37.40
CA GLU A 624 -32.19 29.18 36.68
C GLU A 624 -32.83 28.62 35.40
N ASP A 625 -32.22 27.59 34.79
CA ASP A 625 -32.73 26.94 33.59
C ASP A 625 -33.90 25.99 33.90
N GLY A 626 -34.21 25.77 35.18
CA GLY A 626 -35.34 24.98 35.65
C GLY A 626 -35.00 23.54 36.02
N SER A 627 -36.03 22.78 36.37
CA SER A 627 -35.92 21.39 36.81
C SER A 627 -35.63 20.45 35.64
N VAL A 628 -34.88 19.38 35.93
CA VAL A 628 -34.42 18.39 34.96
C VAL A 628 -35.04 17.02 35.29
N LEU A 629 -35.54 16.33 34.27
CA LEU A 629 -35.94 14.93 34.35
C LEU A 629 -35.01 14.08 33.49
N VAL A 630 -34.31 13.14 34.12
CA VAL A 630 -33.45 12.14 33.47
C VAL A 630 -34.20 10.81 33.41
N LEU A 631 -34.49 10.34 32.20
CA LEU A 631 -35.17 9.08 31.95
C LEU A 631 -34.22 8.04 31.33
N GLY A 632 -34.39 6.77 31.68
CA GLY A 632 -33.61 5.70 31.05
C GLY A 632 -33.73 4.34 31.71
N GLY A 633 -33.36 3.29 30.96
CA GLY A 633 -33.37 1.91 31.43
C GLY A 633 -32.31 1.59 32.51
N ALA A 634 -32.23 0.33 32.92
CA ALA A 634 -31.19 -0.12 33.86
C ALA A 634 -29.79 -0.01 33.23
N GLY A 635 -28.81 0.46 34.00
CA GLY A 635 -27.40 0.53 33.57
C GLY A 635 -27.08 1.54 32.47
N CYS A 636 -27.99 2.49 32.15
CA CYS A 636 -27.72 3.51 31.12
C CYS A 636 -26.92 4.72 31.61
N GLY A 637 -26.67 4.85 32.93
CA GLY A 637 -25.86 5.93 33.51
C GLY A 637 -26.64 7.04 34.23
N LYS A 638 -27.92 6.85 34.55
CA LYS A 638 -28.75 7.85 35.27
C LYS A 638 -28.12 8.37 36.56
N THR A 639 -27.72 7.47 37.46
CA THR A 639 -27.05 7.82 38.72
C THR A 639 -25.76 8.60 38.50
N THR A 640 -25.01 8.28 37.45
CA THR A 640 -23.79 9.02 37.07
C THR A 640 -24.12 10.45 36.64
N LEU A 641 -25.15 10.62 35.80
CA LEU A 641 -25.61 11.94 35.36
C LEU A 641 -26.22 12.75 36.51
N ALA A 642 -27.02 12.12 37.38
CA ALA A 642 -27.54 12.74 38.61
C ALA A 642 -26.38 13.20 39.50
N GLY A 643 -25.36 12.37 39.70
CA GLY A 643 -24.15 12.75 40.42
C GLY A 643 -23.42 13.94 39.81
N ARG A 644 -23.46 14.11 38.48
CA ARG A 644 -22.89 15.30 37.81
C ARG A 644 -23.68 16.57 38.11
N PHE A 645 -25.01 16.49 38.17
CA PHE A 645 -25.84 17.62 38.63
C PHE A 645 -25.64 17.94 40.12
N ALA A 646 -25.27 16.96 40.94
CA ALA A 646 -24.94 17.14 42.36
C ALA A 646 -23.56 17.81 42.61
N GLU A 647 -22.90 18.27 41.55
CA GLU A 647 -21.73 19.15 41.66
C GLU A 647 -22.10 20.64 41.49
N ALA A 648 -23.36 20.94 41.19
CA ALA A 648 -23.87 22.30 41.16
C ALA A 648 -23.77 22.96 42.55
N LYS A 649 -23.59 24.28 42.60
CA LYS A 649 -23.41 24.99 43.87
C LYS A 649 -24.72 24.95 44.66
N GLY A 650 -24.64 24.55 45.93
CA GLY A 650 -25.81 24.44 46.81
C GLY A 650 -26.70 23.23 46.51
N SER A 651 -26.17 22.23 45.80
CA SER A 651 -26.89 20.99 45.53
C SER A 651 -26.88 20.03 46.71
N VAL A 652 -27.99 19.30 46.85
CA VAL A 652 -28.15 18.19 47.79
C VAL A 652 -28.52 16.94 46.99
N PHE A 653 -27.87 15.82 47.28
CA PHE A 653 -28.11 14.53 46.63
C PHE A 653 -28.94 13.62 47.53
N VAL A 654 -30.05 13.10 47.02
CA VAL A 654 -31.02 12.29 47.74
C VAL A 654 -31.14 10.94 47.04
N ASN A 655 -30.87 9.86 47.76
CA ASN A 655 -30.98 8.49 47.27
C ASN A 655 -31.72 7.57 48.27
N ASP A 656 -32.38 8.19 49.25
CA ASP A 656 -33.10 7.52 50.33
C ASP A 656 -34.47 8.19 50.53
N VAL A 657 -35.48 7.38 50.83
CA VAL A 657 -36.87 7.83 50.91
C VAL A 657 -37.13 8.70 52.15
N GLU A 658 -36.42 8.45 53.26
CA GLU A 658 -36.51 9.27 54.46
C GLU A 658 -35.94 10.66 54.19
N ALA A 659 -34.76 10.73 53.57
CA ALA A 659 -34.14 11.98 53.17
C ALA A 659 -34.98 12.76 52.13
N LEU A 660 -35.62 12.05 51.18
CA LEU A 660 -36.53 12.67 50.22
C LEU A 660 -37.73 13.32 50.91
N TRP A 661 -38.34 12.62 51.89
CA TRP A 661 -39.43 13.17 52.68
C TRP A 661 -39.02 14.46 53.39
N ASP A 662 -37.84 14.45 54.03
CA ASP A 662 -37.34 15.59 54.80
C ASP A 662 -37.12 16.81 53.91
N VAL A 663 -36.49 16.62 52.75
CA VAL A 663 -36.25 17.70 51.79
C VAL A 663 -37.55 18.24 51.17
N LEU A 664 -38.58 17.41 51.00
CA LEU A 664 -39.86 17.91 50.49
C LEU A 664 -40.65 18.69 51.56
N ASP A 665 -40.56 18.27 52.82
CA ASP A 665 -41.15 18.97 53.96
C ASP A 665 -40.44 20.30 54.21
N ASP A 666 -39.11 20.27 54.31
CA ASP A 666 -38.26 21.41 54.62
C ASP A 666 -36.97 21.35 53.79
N PRO A 667 -36.94 22.00 52.61
CA PRO A 667 -35.93 21.79 51.57
C PRO A 667 -34.49 22.21 51.90
N ALA A 668 -34.17 22.54 53.15
CA ALA A 668 -32.94 23.24 53.52
C ALA A 668 -32.74 24.52 52.67
N ASP A 669 -31.60 25.19 52.81
CA ASP A 669 -31.21 26.28 51.91
C ASP A 669 -30.67 25.78 50.55
N ALA A 670 -31.06 24.55 50.15
CA ALA A 670 -30.61 23.95 48.90
C ALA A 670 -31.19 24.69 47.69
N SER A 671 -30.31 25.03 46.75
CA SER A 671 -30.67 25.58 45.43
C SER A 671 -30.96 24.47 44.42
N VAL A 672 -30.37 23.29 44.59
CA VAL A 672 -30.59 22.14 43.71
C VAL A 672 -30.86 20.89 44.54
N ILE A 673 -31.94 20.19 44.24
CA ILE A 673 -32.28 18.93 44.87
C ILE A 673 -32.19 17.85 43.81
N VAL A 674 -31.18 16.98 43.92
CA VAL A 674 -30.96 15.87 43.01
C VAL A 674 -31.52 14.61 43.66
N VAL A 675 -32.51 13.98 43.03
CA VAL A 675 -33.14 12.75 43.49
C VAL A 675 -32.75 11.62 42.54
N ASP A 676 -32.03 10.62 43.06
CA ASP A 676 -31.63 9.43 42.30
C ASP A 676 -32.67 8.30 42.45
N ASP A 677 -32.95 7.62 41.34
CA ASP A 677 -33.93 6.52 41.19
C ASP A 677 -35.28 6.78 41.92
N LEU A 678 -36.01 7.81 41.50
CA LEU A 678 -37.31 8.21 42.06
C LEU A 678 -38.32 7.04 42.08
N ASP A 679 -38.30 6.18 41.06
CA ASP A 679 -39.15 4.98 41.01
C ASP A 679 -38.89 4.05 42.21
N LEU A 680 -37.62 3.84 42.57
CA LEU A 680 -37.25 3.01 43.72
C LEU A 680 -37.68 3.66 45.03
N LEU A 681 -37.50 4.98 45.18
CA LEU A 681 -37.89 5.69 46.40
C LEU A 681 -39.42 5.67 46.61
N LEU A 682 -40.19 5.85 45.54
CA LEU A 682 -41.65 5.75 45.61
C LEU A 682 -42.10 4.32 45.92
N MET A 683 -41.43 3.30 45.37
CA MET A 683 -41.70 1.91 45.72
C MET A 683 -41.43 1.64 47.21
N GLN A 684 -40.32 2.16 47.75
CA GLN A 684 -39.97 2.01 49.16
C GLN A 684 -40.92 2.74 50.11
N ALA A 685 -41.55 3.84 49.66
CA ALA A 685 -42.51 4.61 50.45
C ALA A 685 -43.83 3.86 50.68
N GLY A 686 -44.23 2.98 49.75
CA GLY A 686 -45.56 2.37 49.70
C GLY A 686 -46.64 3.31 49.14
N ASP A 687 -47.80 2.76 48.77
CA ASP A 687 -48.82 3.45 47.98
C ASP A 687 -49.35 4.75 48.62
N GLU A 688 -49.60 4.76 49.94
CA GLU A 688 -50.11 5.93 50.67
C GLU A 688 -49.10 7.09 50.65
N HIS A 689 -47.85 6.81 50.99
CA HIS A 689 -46.79 7.83 51.01
C HIS A 689 -46.29 8.23 49.63
N ALA A 690 -46.36 7.34 48.63
CA ALA A 690 -45.93 7.65 47.27
C ALA A 690 -46.79 8.76 46.64
N HIS A 691 -48.11 8.74 46.87
CA HIS A 691 -49.01 9.81 46.43
C HIS A 691 -48.67 11.15 47.10
N ASP A 692 -48.37 11.10 48.38
CA ASP A 692 -48.00 12.26 49.19
C ASP A 692 -46.66 12.88 48.76
N ILE A 693 -45.64 12.06 48.52
CA ILE A 693 -44.32 12.48 48.00
C ILE A 693 -44.50 13.16 46.65
N THR A 694 -45.22 12.54 45.72
CA THR A 694 -45.36 13.09 44.36
C THR A 694 -46.16 14.38 44.31
N THR A 695 -47.19 14.50 45.15
CA THR A 695 -47.94 15.75 45.31
C THR A 695 -47.07 16.86 45.90
N ALA A 696 -46.28 16.54 46.94
CA ALA A 696 -45.34 17.48 47.55
C ALA A 696 -44.25 17.91 46.57
N LEU A 697 -43.66 16.96 45.83
CA LEU A 697 -42.65 17.20 44.81
C LEU A 697 -43.18 18.15 43.72
N ALA A 698 -44.35 17.85 43.14
CA ALA A 698 -44.95 18.70 42.12
C ALA A 698 -45.23 20.13 42.64
N ARG A 699 -45.70 20.26 43.89
CA ARG A 699 -45.89 21.57 44.54
C ARG A 699 -44.55 22.31 44.67
N ARG A 700 -43.51 21.65 45.18
CA ARG A 700 -42.18 22.25 45.37
C ARG A 700 -41.50 22.65 44.07
N MET A 701 -41.63 21.85 43.01
CA MET A 701 -41.13 22.19 41.67
C MET A 701 -41.78 23.49 41.16
N ARG A 702 -43.11 23.66 41.34
CA ARG A 702 -43.81 24.89 40.96
C ARG A 702 -43.38 26.11 41.79
N GLU A 703 -43.20 25.93 43.10
CA GLU A 703 -42.74 27.00 44.00
C GLU A 703 -41.28 27.42 43.75
N GLY A 704 -40.43 26.46 43.37
CA GLY A 704 -38.98 26.65 43.18
C GLY A 704 -38.63 27.49 41.95
N ARG A 705 -39.44 27.42 40.90
CA ARG A 705 -39.22 28.08 39.60
C ARG A 705 -38.94 29.58 39.70
N GLY A 706 -39.59 30.29 40.64
CA GLY A 706 -39.40 31.73 40.86
C GLY A 706 -38.30 32.11 41.86
N ARG A 707 -37.68 31.13 42.53
CA ARG A 707 -36.74 31.32 43.66
C ARG A 707 -35.33 30.80 43.36
N GLY A 708 -35.04 30.41 42.11
CA GLY A 708 -33.75 29.83 41.73
C GLY A 708 -33.52 28.44 42.34
N ARG A 709 -34.60 27.70 42.62
CA ARG A 709 -34.53 26.31 43.11
C ARG A 709 -34.95 25.35 42.02
N ALA A 710 -34.12 24.33 41.76
CA ALA A 710 -34.38 23.33 40.75
C ALA A 710 -34.33 21.89 41.29
N PHE A 711 -35.15 21.02 40.72
CA PHE A 711 -35.13 19.59 41.00
C PHE A 711 -34.50 18.85 39.83
N VAL A 712 -33.60 17.90 40.12
CA VAL A 712 -33.05 16.98 39.13
C VAL A 712 -33.52 15.58 39.51
N LEU A 713 -34.40 14.99 38.70
CA LEU A 713 -35.06 13.73 39.00
C LEU A 713 -34.54 12.65 38.06
N ALA A 714 -34.00 11.56 38.57
CA ALA A 714 -33.69 10.38 37.78
C ALA A 714 -34.80 9.34 37.92
N ALA A 715 -35.37 8.90 36.79
CA ALA A 715 -36.45 7.93 36.75
C ALA A 715 -36.31 6.94 35.59
N ARG A 716 -37.04 5.82 35.63
CA ARG A 716 -37.06 4.82 34.56
C ARG A 716 -38.15 5.10 33.54
N ARG A 717 -39.35 5.48 33.99
CA ARG A 717 -40.54 5.66 33.14
C ARG A 717 -41.35 6.87 33.58
N THR A 718 -42.16 7.41 32.67
CA THR A 718 -43.03 8.58 32.89
C THR A 718 -44.45 8.22 33.31
N ASN A 719 -44.68 7.03 33.87
CA ASN A 719 -46.02 6.57 34.22
C ASN A 719 -46.43 6.93 35.65
N GLY A 720 -47.74 6.88 35.91
CA GLY A 720 -48.32 7.06 37.23
C GLY A 720 -47.91 8.38 37.90
N ALA A 721 -47.36 8.29 39.10
CA ALA A 721 -47.05 9.42 39.95
C ALA A 721 -45.93 10.34 39.40
N ILE A 722 -45.07 9.82 38.52
CA ILE A 722 -43.96 10.57 37.90
C ILE A 722 -44.44 11.45 36.73
N ALA A 723 -45.57 11.12 36.10
CA ALA A 723 -46.11 11.86 34.95
C ALA A 723 -46.33 13.36 35.24
N ASN A 724 -46.80 13.66 36.46
CA ASN A 724 -47.02 15.04 36.91
C ASN A 724 -45.73 15.83 37.08
N ALA A 725 -44.66 15.18 37.58
CA ALA A 725 -43.35 15.80 37.70
C ALA A 725 -42.69 15.98 36.32
N ALA A 726 -42.91 15.05 35.40
CA ALA A 726 -42.40 15.14 34.03
C ALA A 726 -42.94 16.38 33.28
N GLY A 727 -44.23 16.69 33.41
CA GLY A 727 -44.82 17.90 32.83
C GLY A 727 -44.34 19.22 33.46
N LEU A 728 -43.62 19.16 34.58
CA LEU A 728 -43.07 20.33 35.28
C LEU A 728 -41.56 20.49 35.08
N ALA A 729 -40.88 19.52 34.47
CA ALA A 729 -39.46 19.62 34.16
C ALA A 729 -39.26 20.45 32.88
N GLU A 730 -38.47 21.51 32.97
CA GLU A 730 -38.09 22.34 31.83
C GLU A 730 -37.14 21.63 30.86
N LEU A 731 -36.34 20.68 31.37
CA LEU A 731 -35.40 19.90 30.58
C LEU A 731 -35.62 18.41 30.79
N GLN A 732 -35.78 17.69 29.69
CA GLN A 732 -35.93 16.24 29.69
C GLN A 732 -34.76 15.60 28.94
N ILE A 733 -34.05 14.69 29.61
CA ILE A 733 -32.91 13.96 29.06
C ILE A 733 -33.29 12.50 28.98
N VAL A 734 -33.32 11.94 27.77
CA VAL A 734 -33.69 10.53 27.56
C VAL A 734 -32.44 9.71 27.23
N MET A 735 -31.94 9.01 28.23
CA MET A 735 -30.86 8.04 28.08
C MET A 735 -31.38 6.76 27.42
N ARG A 736 -30.49 5.80 27.12
CA ARG A 736 -30.88 4.53 26.47
C ARG A 736 -32.09 3.87 27.16
N MET A 737 -33.12 3.61 26.36
CA MET A 737 -34.29 2.83 26.70
C MET A 737 -34.17 1.38 26.21
N PRO A 738 -34.79 0.40 26.90
CA PRO A 738 -34.69 -1.00 26.53
C PRO A 738 -35.48 -1.33 25.26
N THR A 739 -36.56 -0.60 24.96
CA THR A 739 -37.43 -0.85 23.81
C THR A 739 -37.78 0.44 23.07
N ARG A 740 -38.11 0.33 21.77
CA ARG A 740 -38.57 1.46 20.95
C ARG A 740 -39.87 2.07 21.49
N GLN A 741 -40.77 1.25 22.04
CA GLN A 741 -42.02 1.73 22.62
C GLN A 741 -41.76 2.61 23.86
N GLU A 742 -40.88 2.17 24.76
CA GLU A 742 -40.49 2.97 25.95
C GLU A 742 -39.77 4.25 25.55
N HIS A 743 -38.92 4.21 24.52
CA HIS A 743 -38.29 5.39 23.96
C HIS A 743 -39.31 6.40 23.44
N MET A 744 -40.25 5.99 22.60
CA MET A 744 -41.28 6.87 22.03
C MET A 744 -42.18 7.50 23.09
N LEU A 745 -42.40 6.83 24.22
CA LEU A 745 -43.16 7.39 25.37
C LEU A 745 -42.35 8.41 26.18
N ALA A 746 -41.02 8.30 26.17
CA ALA A 746 -40.14 9.20 26.89
C ALA A 746 -39.73 10.42 26.05
N ASP A 747 -39.36 10.23 24.79
CA ASP A 747 -39.02 11.30 23.86
C ASP A 747 -39.44 10.93 22.43
N ALA A 748 -40.39 11.70 21.89
CA ALA A 748 -40.88 11.53 20.53
C ALA A 748 -39.96 12.15 19.47
N SER A 749 -38.95 12.93 19.87
CA SER A 749 -38.08 13.69 18.96
C SER A 749 -36.77 12.99 18.61
N GLY A 750 -36.19 12.19 19.52
CA GLY A 750 -34.97 11.43 19.27
C GLY A 750 -35.19 10.09 18.57
N GLU A 751 -34.20 9.63 17.78
CA GLU A 751 -34.22 8.30 17.17
C GLU A 751 -33.94 7.19 18.19
N PHE A 752 -34.65 6.06 18.07
CA PHE A 752 -34.38 4.91 18.92
C PHE A 752 -33.08 4.23 18.52
N ASP A 753 -32.14 4.16 19.46
CA ASP A 753 -30.86 3.49 19.29
C ASP A 753 -30.65 2.44 20.40
N SER A 754 -30.79 1.17 20.02
CA SER A 754 -30.62 0.03 20.93
C SER A 754 -29.15 -0.21 21.34
N ARG A 755 -28.19 0.28 20.54
CA ARG A 755 -26.75 0.13 20.74
C ARG A 755 -26.14 1.33 21.49
N MET A 756 -26.96 2.30 21.89
CA MET A 756 -26.53 3.48 22.63
C MET A 756 -25.70 3.10 23.86
N GLN A 757 -24.53 3.72 23.98
CA GLN A 757 -23.61 3.41 25.06
C GLN A 757 -24.10 4.05 26.38
N PRO A 758 -23.70 3.52 27.55
CA PRO A 758 -23.96 4.19 28.84
C PRO A 758 -23.46 5.63 28.83
N GLY A 759 -24.22 6.54 29.44
CA GLY A 759 -23.98 7.98 29.37
C GLY A 759 -24.54 8.66 28.11
N GLY A 760 -24.80 7.91 27.04
CA GLY A 760 -25.48 8.44 25.85
C GLY A 760 -26.93 8.80 26.16
N ALA A 761 -27.38 9.92 25.62
CA ALA A 761 -28.76 10.37 25.74
C ALA A 761 -29.20 11.23 24.55
N TRP A 762 -30.51 11.47 24.49
CA TRP A 762 -31.13 12.47 23.64
C TRP A 762 -31.57 13.66 24.48
N LEU A 763 -31.29 14.86 23.97
CA LEU A 763 -31.68 16.13 24.56
C LEU A 763 -32.17 17.05 23.44
N LEU A 764 -33.47 17.41 23.47
CA LEU A 764 -34.08 18.28 22.46
C LEU A 764 -33.84 17.79 21.01
N GLY A 765 -33.93 16.48 20.80
CA GLY A 765 -33.66 15.83 19.50
C GLY A 765 -32.18 15.70 19.13
N GLU A 766 -31.25 16.19 19.95
CA GLU A 766 -29.81 16.08 19.71
C GLU A 766 -29.19 14.93 20.49
N ARG A 767 -28.20 14.28 19.88
CA ARG A 767 -27.43 13.23 20.54
C ARG A 767 -26.42 13.87 21.49
N VAL A 768 -26.42 13.44 22.74
CA VAL A 768 -25.47 13.91 23.77
C VAL A 768 -24.76 12.75 24.45
N GLN A 769 -23.56 12.99 24.97
CA GLN A 769 -22.87 12.09 25.89
C GLN A 769 -22.71 12.79 27.24
N ALA A 770 -23.17 12.14 28.30
CA ALA A 770 -23.08 12.63 29.67
C ALA A 770 -21.62 12.70 30.15
N VAL A 771 -21.34 13.75 30.90
CA VAL A 771 -20.05 13.98 31.57
C VAL A 771 -20.06 13.26 32.90
N ARG A 772 -19.01 12.50 33.18
CA ARG A 772 -18.87 11.84 34.48
C ARG A 772 -18.61 12.88 35.58
N PRO A 773 -19.20 12.69 36.78
CA PRO A 773 -18.93 13.55 37.90
C PRO A 773 -17.46 13.43 38.32
N GLY A 774 -16.85 14.55 38.70
CA GLY A 774 -15.47 14.59 39.20
C GLY A 774 -15.32 13.98 40.59
N ARG A 775 -16.41 13.90 41.37
CA ARG A 775 -16.48 13.21 42.66
C ARG A 775 -17.79 12.46 42.82
N GLN A 776 -17.79 11.40 43.61
CA GLN A 776 -19.02 10.71 43.96
C GLN A 776 -19.88 11.62 44.85
N PRO A 777 -21.18 11.80 44.58
CA PRO A 777 -22.04 12.62 45.41
C PRO A 777 -22.17 12.00 46.80
N THR A 778 -22.12 12.84 47.84
CA THR A 778 -22.41 12.42 49.21
C THR A 778 -23.92 12.53 49.43
N PRO A 779 -24.63 11.41 49.71
CA PRO A 779 -26.06 11.47 49.94
C PRO A 779 -26.40 12.24 51.22
N LEU A 780 -27.51 12.95 51.19
CA LEU A 780 -28.09 13.62 52.35
C LEU A 780 -28.56 12.54 53.34
N PRO A 781 -28.08 12.56 54.60
CA PRO A 781 -28.63 11.69 55.63
C PRO A 781 -30.03 12.15 56.01
N ALA A 782 -30.90 11.19 56.33
CA ALA A 782 -32.21 11.47 56.90
C ALA A 782 -32.09 12.26 58.21
N ALA A 783 -32.93 13.26 58.40
CA ALA A 783 -32.99 14.05 59.61
C ALA A 783 -33.40 13.18 60.80
N ARG A 784 -32.55 13.17 61.82
CA ARG A 784 -32.80 12.50 63.10
C ARG A 784 -32.45 13.44 64.24
N LYS A 785 -33.20 13.37 65.33
CA LYS A 785 -33.00 14.22 66.51
C LYS A 785 -32.76 13.36 67.73
N ALA A 786 -31.61 13.57 68.39
CA ALA A 786 -31.37 13.01 69.71
C ALA A 786 -32.22 13.76 70.74
N TYR A 787 -32.79 13.03 71.70
CA TYR A 787 -33.64 13.60 72.73
C TYR A 787 -33.37 12.95 74.08
N ASP A 788 -33.34 13.76 75.14
CA ASP A 788 -33.24 13.29 76.52
C ASP A 788 -34.64 12.98 77.07
N PHE A 789 -34.89 11.71 77.38
CA PHE A 789 -36.16 11.21 77.89
C PHE A 789 -36.50 11.67 79.32
N SER A 790 -35.72 12.56 79.93
CA SER A 790 -35.96 13.08 81.28
C SER A 790 -37.33 13.74 81.46
N ARG A 791 -37.88 14.36 80.40
CA ARG A 791 -39.20 15.03 80.46
C ARG A 791 -39.99 14.87 79.16
N CYS A 792 -40.82 13.84 79.05
CA CYS A 792 -41.66 13.60 77.87
C CYS A 792 -42.84 12.65 78.17
N ALA A 793 -43.81 12.62 77.25
CA ALA A 793 -44.73 11.48 77.14
C ALA A 793 -44.18 10.47 76.15
N VAL A 794 -44.30 9.17 76.45
CA VAL A 794 -43.87 8.08 75.59
C VAL A 794 -45.07 7.17 75.31
N VAL A 795 -45.43 7.05 74.04
CA VAL A 795 -46.39 6.07 73.54
C VAL A 795 -45.57 5.00 72.84
N ALA A 796 -45.52 3.80 73.42
CA ALA A 796 -44.71 2.72 72.86
C ALA A 796 -45.46 1.39 72.89
N ALA A 797 -45.47 0.65 71.78
CA ALA A 797 -46.03 -0.70 71.77
C ALA A 797 -45.29 -1.63 72.74
N HIS A 798 -43.97 -1.44 72.85
CA HIS A 798 -43.05 -2.20 73.69
C HIS A 798 -42.13 -1.26 74.49
N PRO A 799 -42.62 -0.60 75.57
CA PRO A 799 -41.85 0.36 76.35
C PRO A 799 -40.53 -0.18 76.90
N GLU A 800 -40.46 -1.49 77.17
CA GLU A 800 -39.28 -2.21 77.65
C GLU A 800 -38.10 -2.23 76.66
N THR A 801 -38.37 -1.95 75.39
CA THR A 801 -37.34 -1.89 74.33
C THR A 801 -36.68 -0.51 74.24
N LEU A 802 -37.10 0.44 75.07
CA LEU A 802 -36.62 1.82 75.07
C LEU A 802 -35.56 2.04 76.18
N PRO A 803 -34.53 2.88 75.95
CA PRO A 803 -33.41 3.17 76.85
C PRO A 803 -33.85 4.23 77.85
N ILE A 804 -34.98 3.96 78.51
CA ILE A 804 -35.62 4.84 79.48
C ILE A 804 -35.61 4.15 80.85
N ASP A 805 -35.39 4.92 81.90
CA ASP A 805 -35.52 4.42 83.28
C ASP A 805 -37.01 4.30 83.63
N LEU A 806 -37.58 3.12 83.34
CA LEU A 806 -38.98 2.82 83.65
C LEU A 806 -39.32 2.98 85.14
N GLY A 807 -38.32 2.96 86.05
CA GLY A 807 -38.52 3.20 87.47
C GLY A 807 -38.92 4.64 87.80
N ARG A 808 -38.69 5.60 86.90
CA ARG A 808 -39.09 7.01 87.02
C ARG A 808 -40.36 7.36 86.25
N ALA A 809 -40.88 6.42 85.46
CA ALA A 809 -42.04 6.66 84.61
C ALA A 809 -43.36 6.53 85.39
N VAL A 810 -44.31 7.42 85.13
CA VAL A 810 -45.69 7.32 85.61
C VAL A 810 -46.63 6.89 84.48
N ALA A 811 -47.76 6.29 84.84
CA ALA A 811 -48.76 5.83 83.87
C ALA A 811 -49.56 7.00 83.25
N PRO A 812 -50.17 6.83 82.07
CA PRO A 812 -51.03 7.84 81.46
C PRO A 812 -52.12 8.35 82.41
N GLY A 813 -52.27 9.67 82.54
CA GLY A 813 -53.23 10.32 83.44
C GLY A 813 -52.68 10.70 84.83
N ALA A 814 -51.48 10.24 85.19
CA ALA A 814 -50.77 10.69 86.40
C ALA A 814 -49.87 11.90 86.12
N VAL A 815 -49.59 12.70 87.16
CA VAL A 815 -48.69 13.87 87.06
C VAL A 815 -47.25 13.41 87.32
N GLY A 816 -46.38 13.57 86.33
CA GLY A 816 -44.95 13.23 86.42
C GLY A 816 -44.16 13.82 85.26
N ASP A 817 -42.83 13.80 85.34
CA ASP A 817 -41.97 14.33 84.27
C ASP A 817 -41.81 13.37 83.08
N LEU A 818 -41.80 12.07 83.35
CA LEU A 818 -41.80 11.01 82.34
C LEU A 818 -43.10 10.21 82.43
N VAL A 819 -43.95 10.30 81.40
CA VAL A 819 -45.22 9.54 81.33
C VAL A 819 -45.08 8.48 80.24
N VAL A 820 -45.14 7.19 80.59
CA VAL A 820 -44.90 6.10 79.63
C VAL A 820 -46.11 5.16 79.63
N GLY A 821 -46.59 4.80 78.45
CA GLY A 821 -47.69 3.85 78.32
C GLY A 821 -47.78 3.21 76.95
N THR A 822 -48.43 2.05 76.90
CA THR A 822 -48.81 1.39 75.64
C THR A 822 -49.99 2.10 74.99
N PRO A 823 -50.23 1.92 73.67
CA PRO A 823 -51.40 2.49 73.00
C PRO A 823 -52.72 2.25 73.77
N ALA A 824 -52.96 1.04 74.27
CA ALA A 824 -54.16 0.73 75.04
C ALA A 824 -54.27 1.49 76.37
N GLN A 825 -53.15 1.76 77.05
CA GLN A 825 -53.14 2.53 78.30
C GLN A 825 -53.42 4.03 78.04
N TRP A 826 -52.93 4.57 76.93
CA TRP A 826 -53.23 5.93 76.52
C TRP A 826 -54.68 6.10 76.04
N GLU A 827 -55.28 5.08 75.42
CA GLU A 827 -56.72 5.10 75.05
C GLU A 827 -57.63 5.18 76.29
N GLN A 828 -57.26 4.51 77.39
CA GLN A 828 -58.00 4.58 78.66
C GLN A 828 -57.92 5.96 79.31
N ALA A 829 -56.81 6.68 79.12
CA ALA A 829 -56.60 8.04 79.61
C ALA A 829 -56.94 9.09 78.52
N TRP A 830 -58.16 9.03 77.99
CA TRP A 830 -58.58 9.83 76.83
C TRP A 830 -58.33 11.34 77.01
N GLY A 831 -57.59 11.94 76.07
CA GLY A 831 -57.24 13.37 76.08
C GLY A 831 -56.02 13.75 76.91
N ALA A 832 -55.45 12.83 77.72
CA ALA A 832 -54.22 13.10 78.47
C ALA A 832 -53.02 13.34 77.55
N LEU A 833 -52.95 12.63 76.41
CA LEU A 833 -51.88 12.78 75.43
C LEU A 833 -51.89 14.18 74.78
N ASP A 834 -53.07 14.67 74.37
CA ASP A 834 -53.24 16.03 73.83
C ASP A 834 -52.83 17.12 74.85
N ALA A 835 -53.19 16.93 76.13
CA ALA A 835 -52.84 17.86 77.19
C ALA A 835 -51.32 17.92 77.44
N ILE A 836 -50.65 16.75 77.46
CA ILE A 836 -49.19 16.70 77.65
C ILE A 836 -48.46 17.22 76.41
N ALA A 837 -48.93 16.90 75.21
CA ALA A 837 -48.36 17.35 73.95
C ALA A 837 -48.36 18.87 73.77
N ALA A 838 -49.25 19.59 74.44
CA ALA A 838 -49.30 21.05 74.43
C ALA A 838 -48.14 21.70 75.21
N GLU A 839 -47.59 21.00 76.22
CA GLU A 839 -46.56 21.54 77.12
C GLU A 839 -45.20 20.87 76.96
N ARG A 840 -45.16 19.64 76.42
CA ARG A 840 -43.97 18.78 76.43
C ARG A 840 -43.87 17.91 75.18
N PRO A 841 -42.67 17.45 74.82
CA PRO A 841 -42.46 16.55 73.69
C PRO A 841 -43.10 15.17 73.92
N VAL A 842 -43.58 14.57 72.83
CA VAL A 842 -44.11 13.20 72.83
C VAL A 842 -43.21 12.31 71.98
N VAL A 843 -42.75 11.20 72.55
CA VAL A 843 -42.05 10.14 71.82
C VAL A 843 -43.04 9.05 71.44
N LEU A 844 -43.08 8.72 70.17
CA LEU A 844 -43.85 7.61 69.61
C LEU A 844 -42.87 6.52 69.20
N ALA A 845 -43.06 5.30 69.67
CA ALA A 845 -42.19 4.17 69.32
C ALA A 845 -43.01 2.93 68.95
N ASP A 846 -42.81 2.44 67.72
CA ASP A 846 -43.44 1.25 67.18
C ASP A 846 -44.98 1.34 67.18
N VAL A 847 -45.49 2.55 66.94
CA VAL A 847 -46.93 2.86 66.88
C VAL A 847 -47.37 2.98 65.42
N THR A 848 -48.49 2.36 65.06
CA THR A 848 -49.07 2.47 63.71
C THR A 848 -49.88 3.76 63.54
N ASP A 849 -50.01 4.26 62.31
CA ASP A 849 -50.86 5.43 62.00
C ASP A 849 -52.31 5.25 62.47
N ARG A 850 -52.82 4.02 62.44
CA ARG A 850 -54.16 3.72 62.95
C ARG A 850 -54.28 3.93 64.46
N GLN A 851 -53.30 3.47 65.23
CA GLN A 851 -53.25 3.67 66.68
C GLN A 851 -53.01 5.13 67.02
N LEU A 852 -52.16 5.83 66.25
CA LEU A 852 -51.95 7.25 66.45
C LEU A 852 -53.25 8.06 66.25
N ARG A 853 -54.01 7.75 65.19
CA ARG A 853 -55.31 8.39 64.92
C ARG A 853 -56.38 8.09 65.97
N SER A 854 -56.32 6.95 66.66
CA SER A 854 -57.22 6.69 67.80
C SER A 854 -56.80 7.44 69.05
N LEU A 855 -55.50 7.70 69.24
CA LEU A 855 -54.94 8.26 70.46
C LEU A 855 -54.88 9.79 70.52
N TRP A 856 -54.69 10.42 69.37
CA TRP A 856 -54.28 11.82 69.29
C TRP A 856 -55.25 12.59 68.39
N ARG A 857 -55.99 13.56 68.96
CA ARG A 857 -57.00 14.34 68.21
C ARG A 857 -56.39 15.23 67.14
N SER A 858 -55.21 15.80 67.45
CA SER A 858 -54.48 16.65 66.54
C SER A 858 -53.78 15.79 65.49
N ALA A 859 -54.10 16.01 64.21
CA ALA A 859 -53.48 15.26 63.11
C ALA A 859 -51.97 15.59 63.03
N VAL A 860 -51.14 14.68 63.53
CA VAL A 860 -49.68 14.74 63.37
C VAL A 860 -49.30 13.85 62.20
N ARG A 861 -48.62 14.43 61.21
CA ARG A 861 -48.12 13.67 60.05
C ARG A 861 -46.77 13.07 60.41
N LEU A 862 -46.67 11.74 60.46
CA LEU A 862 -45.42 11.06 60.77
C LEU A 862 -44.49 11.02 59.55
N PRO A 863 -43.19 11.35 59.71
CA PRO A 863 -42.19 11.10 58.68
C PRO A 863 -42.07 9.61 58.35
N ILE A 864 -41.83 9.30 57.07
CA ILE A 864 -41.51 7.94 56.63
C ILE A 864 -40.28 7.45 57.40
N CYS A 865 -40.32 6.23 57.94
CA CYS A 865 -39.21 5.59 58.64
C CYS A 865 -39.01 4.17 58.09
N GLN A 866 -37.81 3.87 57.59
CA GLN A 866 -37.41 2.52 57.20
C GLN A 866 -37.00 1.73 58.46
N GLY A 867 -37.89 0.86 58.94
CA GLY A 867 -37.69 0.03 60.14
C GLY A 867 -38.68 0.35 61.27
N PRO A 868 -38.34 0.03 62.55
CA PRO A 868 -39.18 0.34 63.69
C PRO A 868 -39.42 1.84 63.80
N GLY A 869 -40.68 2.24 63.66
CA GLY A 869 -41.08 3.64 63.54
C GLY A 869 -40.94 4.38 64.87
N ARG A 870 -39.98 5.30 64.95
CA ARG A 870 -39.69 6.05 66.17
C ARG A 870 -39.60 7.54 65.90
N TRP A 871 -40.47 8.31 66.53
CA TRP A 871 -40.66 9.71 66.26
C TRP A 871 -40.70 10.54 67.54
N LEU A 872 -40.15 11.73 67.48
CA LEU A 872 -40.31 12.80 68.46
C LEU A 872 -41.26 13.84 67.87
N VAL A 873 -42.33 14.13 68.59
CA VAL A 873 -43.31 15.15 68.23
C VAL A 873 -43.16 16.34 69.18
N GLU A 874 -42.81 17.49 68.60
CA GLU A 874 -42.62 18.75 69.32
C GLU A 874 -43.30 19.89 68.56
N GLY A 875 -44.13 20.68 69.25
CA GLY A 875 -44.83 21.82 68.62
C GLY A 875 -45.67 21.43 67.40
N GLY A 876 -46.22 20.21 67.39
CA GLY A 876 -47.01 19.67 66.27
C GLY A 876 -46.21 19.14 65.08
N ARG A 877 -44.87 19.16 65.13
CA ARG A 877 -44.00 18.59 64.09
C ARG A 877 -43.37 17.29 64.58
N ALA A 878 -43.48 16.23 63.78
CA ALA A 878 -42.84 14.96 64.05
C ALA A 878 -41.47 14.88 63.35
N THR A 879 -40.46 14.38 64.06
CA THR A 879 -39.09 14.16 63.56
C THR A 879 -38.64 12.75 63.94
N ARG A 880 -37.78 12.09 63.15
CA ARG A 880 -37.28 10.75 63.51
C ARG A 880 -36.34 10.85 64.70
N LEU A 881 -36.43 9.92 65.64
CA LEU A 881 -35.54 9.90 66.80
C LEU A 881 -34.16 9.34 66.42
N GLN A 882 -33.08 9.98 66.88
CA GLN A 882 -31.73 9.43 66.85
C GLN A 882 -31.46 8.71 68.18
N TRP A 883 -30.87 7.53 68.08
CA TRP A 883 -30.58 6.64 69.20
C TRP A 883 -29.09 6.48 69.41
#